data_AF-A0A820EF95-F1
#
_entry.id   AF-A0A820EF95-F1
#
_cell.length_a   1.000
_cell.length_b   1.000
_cell.length_c   1.000
_cell.angle_alpha   90.00
_cell.angle_beta   90.00
_cell.angle_gamma   90.00
#
_symmetry.space_group_name_H-M   'P 1'
#
loop_
_entity.id
_entity.type
_entity.pdbx_description
1 polymer ?
#
loop_
_entity_poly.entity_id
_entity_poly.type
_entity_poly.pdbx_seq_one_letter_code
_entity_poly.pdbx_strand_id
1 'polypeptide(L)'
;SKLSQCKAKLQPTILSTCAPVGSKITEKTRSLVEHINLLNTFIPPVSTKENAEKWFKQAYDIVNDIVDLRKELAHQIALIVDNEIDVLEKESKTIQDKVLQNEIYDVEQIQIVFERDIQQLFEDRKQYLQESVIDQAEATYEQLTNSMYKMLDRLLAFIKTPAEQWDEHQVQLEHVTVQLLDMMRDCRRPHDVQNEKKLNKLDSTLDEMRSAPNETTLSRLLAIAYEQLDTIKASYAQFYDMEHSIVNKYSNMIAQEVNQYKNKMLAYFHAQEKPANSNDDPNVGFVSSNNNRQCYTTSLARITYEIELNMDQNSDLTQKLSSTDDDNVSTERSSTYAQSRLASVSYDPNQPQAQTFLTEDTTSLLDTDATPFNQCFRISSHIVPSITFNLCRAFLDHYDQWRDETVRRAEAVMYSKHDELDKEMDFQMHLHEPRRIRIETDIHNVRAAELVMHDERVERHIRGVQETLEQTDADYRRMLNEFAESIVTYKDEIFGLEQVFVNATTSGRLLSLQDRLSKKRDSFMEKVRTSLRGFRKRFDDAMQYLRQANVKFRKSFKMFSDGGNFSRDEIEIYRKKLEKTAALIDKSETAILKEMEKLEKKQLEEATKIMNQFQERFKNHMTDLVFIETSNRWISETQVKIKSEVAGSNQQSNGFKKLVLSYRNQIDSIFNPNLDKEPSTLGEVRELFQQIILSSYERALYLKCLNNALMVPASLVTTLRNKGLLSEEELVNDLLNVSNGDEINPSRRTSRMSASAVSNIDEVKSVKFASTSTPGMTPSSHNKVGSAGLSSLTGGHAEDLNTISTIRTLLHSKGDHHDSDEIVEPGVPAALVLSSYQC
;
A
#
# COMPACT_ATOMS: atom_id res chain seq x y z
N SER A 1 -80.16 86.33 53.20
CA SER A 1 -79.62 86.14 54.57
C SER A 1 -79.24 84.68 54.82
N LYS A 2 -80.15 83.77 55.20
CA LYS A 2 -79.83 82.35 55.48
C LYS A 2 -79.06 81.63 54.37
N LEU A 3 -79.51 81.75 53.12
CA LEU A 3 -78.81 81.23 51.92
C LEU A 3 -77.32 81.65 51.86
N SER A 4 -77.00 82.87 52.32
CA SER A 4 -75.64 83.41 52.40
C SER A 4 -74.84 82.79 53.56
N GLN A 5 -75.49 82.47 54.69
CA GLN A 5 -74.86 81.73 55.80
C GLN A 5 -74.56 80.28 55.43
N CYS A 6 -75.46 79.60 54.68
CA CYS A 6 -75.19 78.27 54.14
C CYS A 6 -73.99 78.31 53.17
N LYS A 7 -73.96 79.28 52.24
CA LYS A 7 -72.79 79.49 51.35
C LYS A 7 -71.48 79.70 52.14
N ALA A 8 -71.51 80.39 53.27
CA ALA A 8 -70.35 80.60 54.12
C ALA A 8 -69.93 79.38 54.98
N LYS A 9 -70.83 78.42 55.23
CA LYS A 9 -70.55 77.18 55.97
C LYS A 9 -70.11 76.02 55.08
N LEU A 10 -70.69 75.90 53.89
CA LEU A 10 -70.49 74.77 52.97
C LEU A 10 -69.00 74.51 52.67
N GLN A 11 -68.25 75.54 52.32
CA GLN A 11 -66.83 75.41 51.95
C GLN A 11 -65.95 74.89 53.12
N PRO A 12 -66.05 75.44 54.35
CA PRO A 12 -65.48 74.81 55.55
C PRO A 12 -65.92 73.35 55.78
N THR A 13 -67.20 73.03 55.66
CA THR A 13 -67.73 71.67 55.89
C THR A 13 -67.17 70.65 54.89
N ILE A 14 -67.09 71.02 53.61
CA ILE A 14 -66.44 70.20 52.57
C ILE A 14 -64.96 69.99 52.92
N LEU A 15 -64.22 71.07 53.21
CA LEU A 15 -62.80 70.98 53.55
C LEU A 15 -62.51 70.10 54.77
N SER A 16 -63.34 70.15 55.83
CA SER A 16 -63.16 69.32 57.02
C SER A 16 -63.52 67.85 56.79
N THR A 17 -64.59 67.58 56.04
CA THR A 17 -65.14 66.23 55.88
C THR A 17 -64.37 65.42 54.84
N CYS A 18 -63.94 66.08 53.76
CA CYS A 18 -63.20 65.45 52.66
C CYS A 18 -61.69 65.29 52.94
N ALA A 19 -61.13 65.95 53.96
CA ALA A 19 -59.71 65.93 54.29
C ALA A 19 -59.07 64.51 54.37
N PRO A 20 -59.72 63.47 54.95
CA PRO A 20 -59.13 62.13 55.01
C PRO A 20 -58.95 61.47 53.64
N VAL A 21 -59.86 61.73 52.69
CA VAL A 21 -59.77 61.21 51.32
C VAL A 21 -58.77 62.03 50.51
N GLY A 22 -58.80 63.36 50.65
CA GLY A 22 -57.80 64.26 50.05
C GLY A 22 -56.37 63.88 50.43
N SER A 23 -56.11 63.59 51.71
CA SER A 23 -54.79 63.14 52.20
C SER A 23 -54.29 61.88 51.48
N LYS A 24 -55.16 60.86 51.29
CA LYS A 24 -54.81 59.63 50.55
C LYS A 24 -54.49 59.90 49.08
N ILE A 25 -55.24 60.80 48.43
CA ILE A 25 -54.97 61.20 47.04
C ILE A 25 -53.63 61.95 46.95
N THR A 26 -53.32 62.84 47.89
CA THR A 26 -52.02 63.54 47.95
C THR A 26 -50.87 62.55 48.21
N GLU A 27 -51.07 61.53 49.04
CA GLU A 27 -50.09 60.45 49.27
C GLU A 27 -49.85 59.60 48.01
N LYS A 28 -50.90 59.15 47.32
CA LYS A 28 -50.78 58.44 46.03
C LYS A 28 -50.19 59.32 44.93
N THR A 29 -50.51 60.62 44.91
CA THR A 29 -49.90 61.59 43.97
C THR A 29 -48.40 61.76 44.23
N ARG A 30 -47.97 61.74 45.50
CA ARG A 30 -46.54 61.72 45.86
C ARG A 30 -45.88 60.41 45.39
N SER A 31 -46.51 59.27 45.64
CA SER A 31 -46.00 57.96 45.19
C SER A 31 -45.87 57.88 43.66
N LEU A 32 -46.81 58.48 42.90
CA LEU A 32 -46.70 58.62 41.45
C LEU A 32 -45.48 59.47 41.05
N VAL A 33 -45.24 60.61 41.71
CA VAL A 33 -44.07 61.46 41.46
C VAL A 33 -42.76 60.77 41.87
N GLU A 34 -42.74 60.02 42.96
CA GLU A 34 -41.58 59.21 43.39
C GLU A 34 -41.27 58.11 42.37
N HIS A 35 -42.29 57.36 41.92
CA HIS A 35 -42.14 56.37 40.84
C HIS A 35 -41.64 57.03 39.56
N ILE A 36 -42.25 58.15 39.12
CA ILE A 36 -41.81 58.92 37.95
C ILE A 36 -40.34 59.36 38.05
N ASN A 37 -39.86 59.77 39.22
CA ASN A 37 -38.45 60.11 39.42
C ASN A 37 -37.50 58.90 39.33
N LEU A 38 -37.96 57.67 39.58
CA LEU A 38 -37.15 56.46 39.35
C LEU A 38 -36.90 56.20 37.86
N LEU A 39 -37.69 56.78 36.94
CA LEU A 39 -37.49 56.62 35.49
C LEU A 39 -36.08 57.07 35.05
N ASN A 40 -35.47 58.04 35.74
CA ASN A 40 -34.08 58.47 35.49
C ASN A 40 -33.03 57.35 35.68
N THR A 41 -33.38 56.25 36.32
CA THR A 41 -32.53 55.04 36.46
C THR A 41 -32.81 53.98 35.38
N PHE A 42 -33.80 54.20 34.52
CA PHE A 42 -34.23 53.29 33.45
C PHE A 42 -33.34 53.46 32.20
N ILE A 43 -32.06 53.13 32.36
CA ILE A 43 -31.06 53.06 31.29
C ILE A 43 -30.80 51.61 30.85
N PRO A 44 -30.18 51.38 29.68
CA PRO A 44 -29.70 50.05 29.33
C PRO A 44 -28.70 49.50 30.37
N PRO A 45 -28.58 48.17 30.54
CA PRO A 45 -29.31 47.11 29.84
C PRO A 45 -30.73 46.86 30.39
N VAL A 46 -31.20 47.60 31.40
CA VAL A 46 -32.54 47.42 31.98
C VAL A 46 -33.62 47.98 31.06
N SER A 47 -33.30 49.04 30.30
CA SER A 47 -34.18 49.70 29.33
C SER A 47 -34.42 48.89 28.06
N THR A 48 -35.21 47.83 28.17
CA THR A 48 -35.82 47.09 27.06
C THR A 48 -37.27 47.54 26.86
N LYS A 49 -37.84 47.33 25.68
CA LYS A 49 -39.24 47.62 25.36
C LYS A 49 -40.21 46.96 26.34
N GLU A 50 -39.99 45.67 26.63
CA GLU A 50 -40.86 44.88 27.51
C GLU A 50 -40.81 45.42 28.96
N ASN A 51 -39.63 45.87 29.42
CA ASN A 51 -39.49 46.47 30.74
C ASN A 51 -40.12 47.86 30.81
N ALA A 52 -40.08 48.65 29.73
CA ALA A 52 -40.73 49.95 29.67
C ALA A 52 -42.26 49.81 29.76
N GLU A 53 -42.84 48.89 28.98
CA GLU A 53 -44.28 48.63 28.99
C GLU A 53 -44.75 48.08 30.36
N LYS A 54 -43.94 47.25 31.04
CA LYS A 54 -44.19 46.81 32.43
C LYS A 54 -44.10 47.96 33.45
N TRP A 55 -43.10 48.82 33.34
CA TRP A 55 -42.87 49.94 34.27
C TRP A 55 -43.97 50.99 34.16
N PHE A 56 -44.40 51.32 32.94
CA PHE A 56 -45.47 52.28 32.71
C PHE A 56 -46.84 51.74 33.14
N LYS A 57 -47.07 50.43 33.01
CA LYS A 57 -48.26 49.79 33.60
C LYS A 57 -48.37 50.09 35.11
N GLN A 58 -47.27 49.94 35.88
CA GLN A 58 -47.28 50.26 37.31
C GLN A 58 -47.62 51.74 37.57
N ALA A 59 -47.14 52.66 36.73
CA ALA A 59 -47.48 54.08 36.83
C ALA A 59 -48.98 54.33 36.53
N TYR A 60 -49.54 53.69 35.49
CA TYR A 60 -50.97 53.76 35.19
C TYR A 60 -51.84 53.13 36.30
N ASP A 61 -51.39 52.04 36.92
CA ASP A 61 -52.09 51.42 38.06
C ASP A 61 -52.17 52.40 39.25
N ILE A 62 -51.12 53.19 39.53
CA ILE A 62 -51.14 54.27 40.54
C ILE A 62 -52.10 55.41 40.14
N VAL A 63 -52.22 55.75 38.84
CA VAL A 63 -53.21 56.75 38.39
C VAL A 63 -54.65 56.20 38.52
N ASN A 64 -54.88 54.91 38.31
CA ASN A 64 -56.20 54.30 38.56
C ASN A 64 -56.59 54.35 40.05
N ASP A 65 -55.66 54.06 40.98
CA ASP A 65 -55.89 54.26 42.41
C ASP A 65 -56.30 55.72 42.74
N ILE A 66 -55.66 56.70 42.10
CA ILE A 66 -55.98 58.12 42.24
C ILE A 66 -57.38 58.44 41.70
N VAL A 67 -57.78 57.83 40.57
CA VAL A 67 -59.11 57.98 39.98
C VAL A 67 -60.20 57.42 40.89
N ASP A 68 -60.01 56.23 41.47
CA ASP A 68 -61.03 55.62 42.34
C ASP A 68 -61.15 56.36 43.69
N LEU A 69 -60.05 56.85 44.25
CA LEU A 69 -60.09 57.77 45.39
C LEU A 69 -60.76 59.12 45.05
N ARG A 70 -60.66 59.60 43.81
CA ARG A 70 -61.38 60.81 43.33
C ARG A 70 -62.88 60.56 43.16
N LYS A 71 -63.31 59.38 42.72
CA LYS A 71 -64.74 58.99 42.68
C LYS A 71 -65.34 58.98 44.08
N GLU A 72 -64.65 58.40 45.05
CA GLU A 72 -65.05 58.45 46.46
C GLU A 72 -65.12 59.91 46.97
N LEU A 73 -64.13 60.75 46.66
CA LEU A 73 -64.13 62.16 47.03
C LEU A 73 -65.32 62.93 46.42
N ALA A 74 -65.63 62.71 45.14
CA ALA A 74 -66.79 63.30 44.47
C ALA A 74 -68.11 62.84 45.11
N HIS A 75 -68.24 61.54 45.45
CA HIS A 75 -69.39 61.01 46.15
C HIS A 75 -69.58 61.64 47.55
N GLN A 76 -68.50 61.83 48.32
CA GLN A 76 -68.55 62.55 49.60
C GLN A 76 -68.96 64.03 49.42
N ILE A 77 -68.49 64.72 48.38
CA ILE A 77 -68.90 66.10 48.06
C ILE A 77 -70.40 66.14 47.70
N ALA A 78 -70.88 65.22 46.86
CA ALA A 78 -72.29 65.10 46.51
C ALA A 78 -73.16 64.87 47.75
N LEU A 79 -72.78 63.93 48.64
CA LEU A 79 -73.49 63.70 49.90
C LEU A 79 -73.54 64.95 50.80
N ILE A 80 -72.49 65.77 50.85
CA ILE A 80 -72.48 67.03 51.63
C ILE A 80 -73.41 68.06 50.98
N VAL A 81 -73.40 68.17 49.65
CA VAL A 81 -74.31 69.05 48.89
C VAL A 81 -75.77 68.63 49.07
N ASP A 82 -76.08 67.34 48.95
CA ASP A 82 -77.41 66.78 49.18
C ASP A 82 -77.89 67.03 50.61
N ASN A 83 -77.05 66.83 51.63
CA ASN A 83 -77.41 67.14 53.02
C ASN A 83 -77.71 68.65 53.23
N GLU A 84 -76.97 69.56 52.60
CA GLU A 84 -77.25 71.00 52.68
C GLU A 84 -78.49 71.41 51.87
N ILE A 85 -78.79 70.74 50.74
CA ILE A 85 -80.07 70.88 50.02
C ILE A 85 -81.23 70.40 50.91
N ASP A 86 -81.07 69.26 51.58
CA ASP A 86 -82.06 68.64 52.47
C ASP A 86 -82.31 69.48 53.73
N VAL A 87 -81.28 70.20 54.23
CA VAL A 87 -81.43 71.25 55.26
C VAL A 87 -82.16 72.46 54.72
N LEU A 88 -81.82 72.96 53.52
CA LEU A 88 -82.48 74.10 52.90
C LEU A 88 -83.96 73.82 52.59
N GLU A 89 -84.33 72.59 52.19
CA GLU A 89 -85.73 72.17 52.05
C GLU A 89 -86.49 72.24 53.38
N LYS A 90 -85.89 71.70 54.45
CA LYS A 90 -86.51 71.71 55.80
C LYS A 90 -86.65 73.12 56.33
N GLU A 91 -85.68 74.00 56.07
CA GLU A 91 -85.79 75.43 56.40
C GLU A 91 -86.84 76.15 55.55
N SER A 92 -86.96 75.81 54.26
CA SER A 92 -87.98 76.37 53.35
C SER A 92 -89.40 75.99 53.80
N LYS A 93 -89.64 74.71 54.08
CA LYS A 93 -90.90 74.19 54.65
C LYS A 93 -91.21 74.85 56.01
N THR A 94 -90.20 74.97 56.88
CA THR A 94 -90.33 75.70 58.17
C THR A 94 -90.69 77.19 58.00
N ILE A 95 -90.33 77.82 56.88
CA ILE A 95 -90.73 79.20 56.55
C ILE A 95 -92.17 79.21 56.02
N GLN A 96 -92.54 78.26 55.16
CA GLN A 96 -93.90 78.06 54.64
C GLN A 96 -94.91 77.90 55.80
N ASP A 97 -94.64 76.97 56.72
CA ASP A 97 -95.47 76.70 57.90
C ASP A 97 -95.68 77.96 58.76
N LYS A 98 -94.62 78.76 58.94
CA LYS A 98 -94.67 79.99 59.74
C LYS A 98 -95.40 81.14 59.05
N VAL A 99 -95.47 81.16 57.72
CA VAL A 99 -96.30 82.12 56.99
C VAL A 99 -97.77 81.67 57.03
N LEU A 100 -98.04 80.38 56.81
CA LEU A 100 -99.39 79.79 56.88
C LEU A 100 -100.02 79.86 58.28
N GLN A 101 -99.23 79.82 59.36
CA GLN A 101 -99.70 79.98 60.73
C GLN A 101 -100.09 81.42 61.11
N ASN A 102 -99.85 82.42 60.25
CA ASN A 102 -100.32 83.78 60.46
C ASN A 102 -101.62 84.01 59.67
N GLU A 103 -102.76 84.02 60.37
CA GLU A 103 -104.14 84.20 59.84
C GLU A 103 -104.43 85.60 59.21
N ILE A 104 -103.40 86.29 58.73
CA ILE A 104 -103.42 87.67 58.23
C ILE A 104 -103.54 87.72 56.69
N TYR A 105 -103.26 86.61 56.00
CA TYR A 105 -103.14 86.53 54.54
C TYR A 105 -103.98 85.40 53.95
N ASP A 106 -104.41 85.58 52.70
CA ASP A 106 -105.15 84.57 51.94
C ASP A 106 -104.24 83.39 51.52
N VAL A 107 -104.75 82.17 51.63
CA VAL A 107 -103.98 80.94 51.48
C VAL A 107 -103.53 80.73 50.03
N GLU A 108 -104.39 81.02 49.04
CA GLU A 108 -104.00 80.94 47.62
C GLU A 108 -102.91 81.98 47.28
N GLN A 109 -103.02 83.21 47.81
CA GLN A 109 -102.01 84.25 47.59
C GLN A 109 -100.66 83.91 48.26
N ILE A 110 -100.66 83.33 49.46
CA ILE A 110 -99.44 82.80 50.10
C ILE A 110 -98.81 81.72 49.22
N GLN A 111 -99.61 80.75 48.77
CA GLN A 111 -99.14 79.61 47.98
C GLN A 111 -98.48 80.08 46.68
N ILE A 112 -99.12 81.01 45.95
CA ILE A 112 -98.58 81.59 44.71
C ILE A 112 -97.25 82.33 44.94
N VAL A 113 -97.13 83.13 46.01
CA VAL A 113 -95.87 83.83 46.32
C VAL A 113 -94.78 82.85 46.78
N PHE A 114 -95.15 81.80 47.51
CA PHE A 114 -94.20 80.78 47.95
C PHE A 114 -93.66 79.98 46.76
N GLU A 115 -94.54 79.44 45.91
CA GLU A 115 -94.18 78.65 44.73
C GLU A 115 -93.44 79.47 43.66
N ARG A 116 -93.80 80.75 43.45
CA ARG A 116 -93.16 81.60 42.43
C ARG A 116 -91.86 82.27 42.89
N ASP A 117 -91.81 82.80 44.11
CA ASP A 117 -90.70 83.67 44.53
C ASP A 117 -89.74 83.00 45.53
N ILE A 118 -90.25 82.18 46.47
CA ILE A 118 -89.39 81.52 47.48
C ILE A 118 -88.85 80.19 46.96
N GLN A 119 -89.69 79.40 46.31
CA GLN A 119 -89.31 78.10 45.76
C GLN A 119 -88.42 78.23 44.52
N GLN A 120 -88.63 79.25 43.68
CA GLN A 120 -87.67 79.58 42.61
C GLN A 120 -86.29 79.95 43.19
N LEU A 121 -86.22 80.81 44.22
CA LEU A 121 -84.94 81.13 44.89
C LEU A 121 -84.29 79.92 45.60
N PHE A 122 -85.06 78.87 45.90
CA PHE A 122 -84.53 77.60 46.39
C PHE A 122 -84.00 76.73 45.23
N GLU A 123 -84.76 76.55 44.15
CA GLU A 123 -84.30 75.78 42.99
C GLU A 123 -83.10 76.45 42.29
N ASP A 124 -83.09 77.78 42.12
CA ASP A 124 -81.92 78.57 41.67
C ASP A 124 -80.67 78.26 42.53
N ARG A 125 -80.88 78.10 43.86
CA ARG A 125 -79.79 77.81 44.80
C ARG A 125 -79.34 76.36 44.72
N LYS A 126 -80.27 75.43 44.55
CA LYS A 126 -80.05 73.98 44.43
C LYS A 126 -79.35 73.64 43.12
N GLN A 127 -79.81 74.20 42.01
CA GLN A 127 -79.14 74.17 40.71
C GLN A 127 -77.71 74.73 40.82
N TYR A 128 -77.53 75.93 41.42
CA TYR A 128 -76.18 76.45 41.68
C TYR A 128 -75.33 75.51 42.55
N LEU A 129 -75.90 74.84 43.56
CA LEU A 129 -75.15 73.93 44.43
C LEU A 129 -74.72 72.64 43.71
N GLN A 130 -75.52 72.15 42.77
CA GLN A 130 -75.18 71.00 41.94
C GLN A 130 -74.19 71.42 40.84
N GLU A 131 -74.59 72.30 39.93
CA GLU A 131 -73.79 72.73 38.76
C GLU A 131 -72.49 73.47 39.14
N SER A 132 -72.50 74.37 40.13
CA SER A 132 -71.32 75.18 40.48
C SER A 132 -70.38 74.53 41.50
N VAL A 133 -70.71 73.37 42.07
CA VAL A 133 -69.87 72.73 43.11
C VAL A 133 -69.55 71.27 42.79
N ILE A 134 -70.51 70.47 42.34
CA ILE A 134 -70.27 69.07 41.96
C ILE A 134 -69.59 69.05 40.58
N ASP A 135 -70.22 69.60 39.54
CA ASP A 135 -69.67 69.55 38.18
C ASP A 135 -68.32 70.29 38.09
N GLN A 136 -68.14 71.39 38.85
CA GLN A 136 -66.83 72.08 38.93
C GLN A 136 -65.76 71.20 39.60
N ALA A 137 -66.09 70.46 40.66
CA ALA A 137 -65.14 69.55 41.30
C ALA A 137 -64.81 68.38 40.37
N GLU A 138 -65.82 67.70 39.81
CA GLU A 138 -65.64 66.58 38.88
C GLU A 138 -64.83 66.97 37.64
N ALA A 139 -65.13 68.12 37.02
CA ALA A 139 -64.37 68.63 35.87
C ALA A 139 -62.89 68.90 36.21
N THR A 140 -62.58 69.48 37.39
CA THR A 140 -61.18 69.67 37.80
C THR A 140 -60.46 68.34 38.09
N TYR A 141 -61.15 67.35 38.68
CA TYR A 141 -60.58 66.03 38.92
C TYR A 141 -60.38 65.23 37.63
N GLU A 142 -61.31 65.33 36.67
CA GLU A 142 -61.17 64.71 35.35
C GLU A 142 -60.05 65.39 34.54
N GLN A 143 -59.99 66.72 34.50
CA GLN A 143 -58.92 67.45 33.82
C GLN A 143 -57.54 67.04 34.35
N LEU A 144 -57.36 67.01 35.68
CA LEU A 144 -56.10 66.60 36.30
C LEU A 144 -55.78 65.11 36.07
N THR A 145 -56.78 64.24 36.04
CA THR A 145 -56.63 62.82 35.67
C THR A 145 -56.14 62.66 34.23
N ASN A 146 -56.79 63.35 33.29
CA ASN A 146 -56.41 63.33 31.89
C ASN A 146 -55.01 63.91 31.66
N SER A 147 -54.58 64.90 32.46
CA SER A 147 -53.19 65.40 32.43
C SER A 147 -52.16 64.43 33.02
N MET A 148 -52.52 63.67 34.07
CA MET A 148 -51.68 62.58 34.59
C MET A 148 -51.50 61.46 33.54
N TYR A 149 -52.56 61.06 32.84
CA TYR A 149 -52.46 60.11 31.73
C TYR A 149 -51.61 60.66 30.58
N LYS A 150 -51.88 61.87 30.08
CA LYS A 150 -51.07 62.52 29.04
C LYS A 150 -49.59 62.64 29.40
N MET A 151 -49.26 62.86 30.68
CA MET A 151 -47.88 62.86 31.17
C MET A 151 -47.22 61.48 31.02
N LEU A 152 -47.89 60.42 31.44
CA LEU A 152 -47.37 59.05 31.32
C LEU A 152 -47.27 58.63 29.84
N ASP A 153 -48.27 58.93 29.02
CA ASP A 153 -48.27 58.63 27.59
C ASP A 153 -47.08 59.29 26.86
N ARG A 154 -46.74 60.54 27.24
CA ARG A 154 -45.57 61.27 26.73
C ARG A 154 -44.24 60.65 27.17
N LEU A 155 -44.09 60.36 28.46
CA LEU A 155 -42.87 59.74 28.99
C LEU A 155 -42.66 58.31 28.44
N LEU A 156 -43.74 57.56 28.21
CA LEU A 156 -43.71 56.25 27.55
C LEU A 156 -43.29 56.37 26.07
N ALA A 157 -43.89 57.30 25.32
CA ALA A 157 -43.51 57.55 23.93
C ALA A 157 -42.03 57.96 23.80
N PHE A 158 -41.53 58.76 24.74
CA PHE A 158 -40.13 59.18 24.80
C PHE A 158 -39.16 58.03 25.12
N ILE A 159 -39.43 57.20 26.14
CA ILE A 159 -38.49 56.12 26.53
C ILE A 159 -38.51 54.94 25.54
N LYS A 160 -39.62 54.73 24.84
CA LYS A 160 -39.85 53.56 24.00
C LYS A 160 -38.87 53.47 22.83
N THR A 161 -38.60 54.56 22.13
CA THR A 161 -37.69 54.53 20.97
C THR A 161 -36.24 54.24 21.35
N PRO A 162 -35.64 54.85 22.39
CA PRO A 162 -34.34 54.44 22.91
C PRO A 162 -34.26 52.98 23.37
N ALA A 163 -35.33 52.46 24.02
CA ALA A 163 -35.40 51.08 24.44
C ALA A 163 -35.48 50.09 23.25
N GLU A 164 -36.31 50.39 22.24
CA GLU A 164 -36.41 49.60 21.02
C GLU A 164 -35.10 49.61 20.21
N GLN A 165 -34.37 50.73 20.17
CA GLN A 165 -33.04 50.81 19.55
C GLN A 165 -31.98 49.99 20.31
N TRP A 166 -32.08 49.86 21.64
CA TRP A 166 -31.19 48.99 22.41
C TRP A 166 -31.49 47.51 22.16
N ASP A 167 -32.77 47.12 22.16
CA ASP A 167 -33.18 45.74 21.87
C ASP A 167 -32.74 45.29 20.46
N GLU A 168 -32.93 46.14 19.44
CA GLU A 168 -32.45 45.91 18.07
C GLU A 168 -30.92 45.74 18.02
N HIS A 169 -30.19 46.61 18.72
CA HIS A 169 -28.74 46.61 18.75
C HIS A 169 -28.16 45.37 19.44
N GLN A 170 -28.77 44.89 20.53
CA GLN A 170 -28.32 43.66 21.20
C GLN A 170 -28.44 42.45 20.26
N VAL A 171 -29.58 42.32 19.56
CA VAL A 171 -29.78 41.28 18.54
C VAL A 171 -28.75 41.39 17.41
N GLN A 172 -28.37 42.60 17.01
CA GLN A 172 -27.39 42.82 15.95
C GLN A 172 -25.94 42.49 16.39
N LEU A 173 -25.58 42.68 17.66
CA LEU A 173 -24.31 42.20 18.22
C LEU A 173 -24.25 40.66 18.27
N GLU A 174 -25.35 40.01 18.64
CA GLU A 174 -25.48 38.55 18.57
C GLU A 174 -25.34 38.06 17.12
N HIS A 175 -25.99 38.72 16.15
CA HIS A 175 -25.84 38.45 14.72
C HIS A 175 -24.39 38.60 14.23
N VAL A 176 -23.69 39.68 14.59
CA VAL A 176 -22.26 39.89 14.26
C VAL A 176 -21.38 38.76 14.80
N THR A 177 -21.72 38.23 15.98
CA THR A 177 -21.02 37.10 16.59
C THR A 177 -21.28 35.78 15.84
N VAL A 178 -22.52 35.52 15.43
CA VAL A 178 -22.87 34.36 14.58
C VAL A 178 -22.19 34.46 13.21
N GLN A 179 -22.16 35.66 12.61
CA GLN A 179 -21.54 35.91 11.32
C GLN A 179 -20.04 35.59 11.30
N LEU A 180 -19.31 35.88 12.39
CA LEU A 180 -17.91 35.42 12.54
C LEU A 180 -17.81 33.90 12.46
N LEU A 181 -18.64 33.18 13.23
CA LEU A 181 -18.59 31.71 13.31
C LEU A 181 -18.91 31.03 11.97
N ASP A 182 -19.86 31.59 11.20
CA ASP A 182 -20.14 31.11 9.85
C ASP A 182 -19.00 31.45 8.86
N MET A 183 -18.37 32.63 8.96
CA MET A 183 -17.20 32.96 8.14
C MET A 183 -16.00 32.03 8.41
N MET A 184 -15.73 31.67 9.67
CA MET A 184 -14.70 30.67 10.02
C MET A 184 -15.07 29.28 9.47
N ARG A 185 -16.33 28.85 9.67
CA ARG A 185 -16.85 27.57 9.19
C ARG A 185 -16.74 27.40 7.67
N ASP A 186 -17.05 28.45 6.90
CA ASP A 186 -16.95 28.44 5.43
C ASP A 186 -15.52 28.62 4.91
N CYS A 187 -14.59 29.10 5.73
CA CYS A 187 -13.15 29.02 5.46
C CYS A 187 -12.60 27.60 5.69
N ARG A 188 -13.04 26.93 6.77
CA ARG A 188 -12.56 25.61 7.19
C ARG A 188 -13.03 24.46 6.29
N ARG A 189 -14.34 24.42 5.97
CA ARG A 189 -14.96 23.43 5.06
C ARG A 189 -14.15 23.13 3.77
N PRO A 190 -13.76 24.13 2.95
CA PRO A 190 -12.99 23.88 1.72
C PRO A 190 -11.51 23.55 1.98
N HIS A 191 -10.94 23.95 3.12
CA HIS A 191 -9.59 23.52 3.50
C HIS A 191 -9.58 22.03 3.85
N ASP A 192 -10.49 21.55 4.70
CA ASP A 192 -10.56 20.16 5.14
C ASP A 192 -10.72 19.21 3.94
N VAL A 193 -11.63 19.52 3.02
CA VAL A 193 -11.87 18.75 1.78
C VAL A 193 -10.68 18.78 0.82
N GLN A 194 -9.81 19.80 0.86
CA GLN A 194 -8.56 19.81 0.11
C GLN A 194 -7.45 19.04 0.84
N ASN A 195 -7.39 19.14 2.16
CA ASN A 195 -6.41 18.45 2.99
C ASN A 195 -6.61 16.93 2.94
N GLU A 196 -7.85 16.45 3.04
CA GLU A 196 -8.21 15.04 2.86
C GLU A 196 -7.71 14.50 1.50
N LYS A 197 -7.90 15.27 0.42
CA LYS A 197 -7.40 14.91 -0.93
C LYS A 197 -5.87 14.88 -1.01
N LYS A 198 -5.17 15.77 -0.29
CA LYS A 198 -3.70 15.76 -0.20
C LYS A 198 -3.20 14.56 0.62
N LEU A 199 -3.89 14.21 1.72
CA LEU A 199 -3.60 13.04 2.55
C LEU A 199 -3.83 11.73 1.78
N ASN A 200 -4.98 11.56 1.13
CA ASN A 200 -5.29 10.39 0.31
C ASN A 200 -4.27 10.21 -0.84
N LYS A 201 -3.76 11.30 -1.42
CA LYS A 201 -2.67 11.26 -2.43
C LYS A 201 -1.33 10.82 -1.81
N LEU A 202 -1.02 11.28 -0.59
CA LEU A 202 0.18 10.87 0.13
C LEU A 202 0.11 9.39 0.47
N ASP A 203 -1.01 8.90 1.02
CA ASP A 203 -1.15 7.49 1.40
C ASP A 203 -1.08 6.56 0.16
N SER A 204 -1.66 6.96 -0.98
CA SER A 204 -1.44 6.27 -2.27
C SER A 204 0.04 6.26 -2.69
N THR A 205 0.77 7.35 -2.46
CA THR A 205 2.22 7.42 -2.75
C THR A 205 3.01 6.49 -1.81
N LEU A 206 2.57 6.35 -0.55
CA LEU A 206 3.19 5.44 0.43
C LEU A 206 2.94 3.96 0.11
N ASP A 207 1.78 3.60 -0.45
CA ASP A 207 1.51 2.24 -0.93
C ASP A 207 2.27 1.91 -2.23
N GLU A 208 2.47 2.88 -3.12
CA GLU A 208 3.43 2.77 -4.22
C GLU A 208 4.87 2.57 -3.71
N MET A 209 5.28 3.25 -2.64
CA MET A 209 6.61 3.02 -2.01
C MET A 209 6.74 1.61 -1.45
N ARG A 210 5.75 1.12 -0.68
CA ARG A 210 5.73 -0.24 -0.12
C ARG A 210 5.87 -1.33 -1.18
N SER A 211 5.39 -1.08 -2.39
CA SER A 211 5.42 -2.00 -3.53
C SER A 211 6.47 -1.67 -4.60
N ALA A 212 7.38 -0.73 -4.34
CA ALA A 212 8.31 -0.21 -5.34
C ALA A 212 9.25 -1.29 -5.92
N PRO A 213 9.51 -1.30 -7.24
CA PRO A 213 10.23 -2.39 -7.91
C PRO A 213 11.75 -2.27 -7.96
N ASN A 214 12.32 -1.12 -7.59
CA ASN A 214 13.75 -0.86 -7.54
C ASN A 214 14.02 0.43 -6.76
N GLU A 215 15.25 0.58 -6.27
CA GLU A 215 15.69 1.72 -5.47
C GLU A 215 15.43 3.07 -6.17
N THR A 216 15.80 3.21 -7.44
CA THR A 216 15.59 4.45 -8.21
C THR A 216 14.11 4.88 -8.26
N THR A 217 13.18 3.93 -8.26
CA THR A 217 11.74 4.21 -8.22
C THR A 217 11.30 4.55 -6.79
N LEU A 218 11.84 3.87 -5.79
CA LEU A 218 11.57 4.07 -4.37
C LEU A 218 12.03 5.45 -3.88
N SER A 219 13.29 5.85 -4.14
CA SER A 219 13.81 7.16 -3.73
C SER A 219 13.11 8.31 -4.46
N ARG A 220 12.67 8.09 -5.71
CA ARG A 220 11.81 9.05 -6.45
C ARG A 220 10.45 9.22 -5.77
N LEU A 221 9.83 8.13 -5.32
CA LEU A 221 8.56 8.18 -4.60
C LEU A 221 8.70 8.82 -3.21
N LEU A 222 9.82 8.60 -2.50
CA LEU A 222 10.15 9.30 -1.25
C LEU A 222 10.22 10.83 -1.48
N ALA A 223 10.91 11.28 -2.52
CA ALA A 223 10.99 12.71 -2.85
C ALA A 223 9.60 13.32 -3.14
N ILE A 224 8.72 12.57 -3.81
CA ILE A 224 7.33 12.96 -4.08
C ILE A 224 6.48 12.97 -2.79
N ALA A 225 6.67 12.01 -1.87
CA ALA A 225 6.01 12.00 -0.57
C ALA A 225 6.45 13.19 0.30
N TYR A 226 7.72 13.59 0.20
CA TYR A 226 8.26 14.79 0.84
C TYR A 226 7.67 16.08 0.27
N GLU A 227 7.64 16.25 -1.06
CA GLU A 227 6.96 17.37 -1.73
C GLU A 227 5.49 17.48 -1.32
N GLN A 228 4.80 16.34 -1.17
CA GLN A 228 3.40 16.29 -0.72
C GLN A 228 3.24 16.67 0.77
N LEU A 229 4.13 16.22 1.66
CA LEU A 229 4.15 16.66 3.06
C LEU A 229 4.38 18.17 3.17
N ASP A 230 5.34 18.70 2.42
CA ASP A 230 5.68 20.12 2.42
C ASP A 230 4.51 20.96 1.83
N THR A 231 3.79 20.41 0.83
CA THR A 231 2.54 20.97 0.28
C THR A 231 1.36 20.94 1.26
N ILE A 232 1.29 19.95 2.16
CA ILE A 232 0.29 19.91 3.24
C ILE A 232 0.67 20.92 4.32
N LYS A 233 1.94 20.99 4.72
CA LYS A 233 2.44 21.96 5.71
C LYS A 233 2.15 23.40 5.28
N ALA A 234 2.40 23.73 4.01
CA ALA A 234 2.05 25.02 3.42
C ALA A 234 0.52 25.26 3.35
N SER A 235 -0.30 24.21 3.23
CA SER A 235 -1.78 24.30 3.28
C SER A 235 -2.25 24.85 4.63
N TYR A 236 -1.74 24.25 5.72
CA TYR A 236 -2.11 24.65 7.08
C TYR A 236 -1.68 26.09 7.39
N ALA A 237 -0.48 26.50 6.97
CA ALA A 237 -0.02 27.88 7.14
C ALA A 237 -0.93 28.90 6.38
N GLN A 238 -1.25 28.63 5.11
CA GLN A 238 -2.15 29.50 4.32
C GLN A 238 -3.58 29.52 4.87
N PHE A 239 -4.04 28.42 5.47
CA PHE A 239 -5.35 28.33 6.12
C PHE A 239 -5.37 29.12 7.44
N TYR A 240 -4.35 28.97 8.27
CA TYR A 240 -4.15 29.75 9.50
C TYR A 240 -4.13 31.25 9.21
N ASP A 241 -3.36 31.71 8.22
CA ASP A 241 -3.32 33.13 7.81
C ASP A 241 -4.72 33.65 7.41
N MET A 242 -5.53 32.80 6.75
CA MET A 242 -6.89 33.13 6.32
C MET A 242 -7.87 33.19 7.50
N GLU A 243 -7.83 32.21 8.42
CA GLU A 243 -8.73 32.13 9.57
C GLU A 243 -8.39 33.23 10.61
N HIS A 244 -7.11 33.51 10.85
CA HIS A 244 -6.62 34.66 11.63
C HIS A 244 -7.01 36.01 10.98
N SER A 245 -7.01 36.11 9.64
CA SER A 245 -7.53 37.27 8.90
C SER A 245 -9.06 37.42 8.98
N ILE A 246 -9.80 36.34 9.21
CA ILE A 246 -11.25 36.37 9.48
C ILE A 246 -11.51 36.84 10.91
N VAL A 247 -10.82 36.28 11.91
CA VAL A 247 -10.96 36.69 13.32
C VAL A 247 -10.61 38.18 13.51
N ASN A 248 -9.58 38.69 12.82
CA ASN A 248 -9.24 40.13 12.83
C ASN A 248 -10.36 41.07 12.30
N LYS A 249 -11.35 40.57 11.55
CA LYS A 249 -12.49 41.38 11.08
C LYS A 249 -13.54 41.59 12.17
N TYR A 250 -13.59 40.72 13.19
CA TYR A 250 -14.63 40.75 14.22
C TYR A 250 -14.67 42.08 15.00
N SER A 251 -13.52 42.57 15.47
CA SER A 251 -13.46 43.88 16.16
C SER A 251 -13.92 45.03 15.27
N ASN A 252 -13.61 45.00 13.97
CA ASN A 252 -14.10 45.99 13.01
C ASN A 252 -15.63 45.92 12.82
N MET A 253 -16.22 44.71 12.79
CA MET A 253 -17.67 44.52 12.68
C MET A 253 -18.40 45.00 13.95
N ILE A 254 -17.88 44.67 15.14
CA ILE A 254 -18.40 45.18 16.41
C ILE A 254 -18.27 46.71 16.48
N ALA A 255 -17.12 47.28 16.10
CA ALA A 255 -16.91 48.73 16.08
C ALA A 255 -17.85 49.44 15.08
N GLN A 256 -18.18 48.82 13.93
CA GLN A 256 -19.19 49.34 13.01
C GLN A 256 -20.59 49.35 13.64
N GLU A 257 -20.99 48.28 14.32
CA GLU A 257 -22.30 48.17 14.97
C GLU A 257 -22.44 49.14 16.16
N VAL A 258 -21.42 49.22 17.01
CA VAL A 258 -21.33 50.20 18.11
C VAL A 258 -21.46 51.65 17.61
N ASN A 259 -20.89 51.98 16.45
CA ASN A 259 -21.06 53.30 15.82
C ASN A 259 -22.43 53.49 15.15
N GLN A 260 -23.08 52.44 14.63
CA GLN A 260 -24.45 52.53 14.14
C GLN A 260 -25.44 52.83 15.27
N TYR A 261 -25.32 52.13 16.41
CA TYR A 261 -26.11 52.41 17.61
C TYR A 261 -25.89 53.84 18.14
N LYS A 262 -24.63 54.31 18.21
CA LYS A 262 -24.30 55.71 18.51
C LYS A 262 -25.06 56.68 17.60
N ASN A 263 -25.01 56.47 16.29
CA ASN A 263 -25.64 57.38 15.33
C ASN A 263 -27.17 57.38 15.43
N LYS A 264 -27.80 56.22 15.70
CA LYS A 264 -29.24 56.12 15.99
C LYS A 264 -29.63 56.92 17.24
N MET A 265 -28.86 56.80 18.32
CA MET A 265 -29.07 57.52 19.59
C MET A 265 -28.87 59.03 19.44
N LEU A 266 -27.78 59.47 18.81
CA LEU A 266 -27.50 60.90 18.59
C LEU A 266 -28.55 61.56 17.68
N ALA A 267 -29.02 60.85 16.65
CA ALA A 267 -30.12 61.32 15.80
C ALA A 267 -31.43 61.42 16.59
N TYR A 268 -31.77 60.43 17.43
CA TYR A 268 -33.01 60.47 18.23
C TYR A 268 -33.00 61.62 19.25
N PHE A 269 -31.89 61.82 19.97
CA PHE A 269 -31.77 62.87 20.98
C PHE A 269 -31.41 64.27 20.44
N HIS A 270 -31.21 64.42 19.12
CA HIS A 270 -30.70 65.65 18.50
C HIS A 270 -29.43 66.18 19.18
N ALA A 271 -28.53 65.25 19.51
CA ALA A 271 -27.30 65.51 20.24
C ALA A 271 -26.10 65.52 19.29
N GLN A 272 -25.34 66.61 19.26
CA GLN A 272 -24.11 66.74 18.48
C GLN A 272 -22.88 66.49 19.35
N GLU A 273 -21.99 65.62 18.91
CA GLU A 273 -20.73 65.31 19.59
C GLU A 273 -19.69 66.42 19.34
N LYS A 274 -19.14 66.98 20.44
CA LYS A 274 -17.97 67.85 20.42
C LYS A 274 -16.83 67.22 21.22
N PRO A 275 -15.56 67.38 20.79
CA PRO A 275 -14.42 67.04 21.63
C PRO A 275 -14.43 67.92 22.89
N ALA A 276 -14.27 67.32 24.06
CA ALA A 276 -14.22 68.06 25.32
C ALA A 276 -13.02 69.03 25.34
N ASN A 277 -13.23 70.28 25.77
CA ASN A 277 -12.12 71.21 25.96
C ASN A 277 -11.44 70.92 27.29
N SER A 278 -10.11 71.06 27.35
CA SER A 278 -9.29 70.74 28.53
C SER A 278 -9.46 71.70 29.72
N ASN A 279 -10.54 72.48 29.76
CA ASN A 279 -10.89 73.45 30.81
C ASN A 279 -12.29 73.21 31.41
N ASP A 280 -13.09 72.28 30.86
CA ASP A 280 -14.46 72.03 31.31
C ASP A 280 -14.46 71.08 32.51
N ASP A 281 -14.88 71.56 33.69
CA ASP A 281 -14.90 70.79 34.94
C ASP A 281 -16.03 69.74 34.93
N PRO A 282 -15.74 68.43 35.05
CA PRO A 282 -16.76 67.37 35.00
C PRO A 282 -17.76 67.40 36.16
N ASN A 283 -17.46 68.14 37.24
CA ASN A 283 -18.35 68.32 38.38
C ASN A 283 -19.18 69.63 38.31
N VAL A 284 -18.92 70.50 37.32
CA VAL A 284 -19.71 71.71 37.07
C VAL A 284 -20.59 71.49 35.84
N GLY A 285 -21.77 70.92 36.08
CA GLY A 285 -22.78 70.67 35.03
C GLY A 285 -23.50 71.92 34.53
N PHE A 286 -22.76 72.98 34.15
CA PHE A 286 -23.32 74.19 33.52
C PHE A 286 -22.24 75.03 32.82
N VAL A 287 -22.27 75.11 31.48
CA VAL A 287 -21.52 76.12 30.70
C VAL A 287 -22.39 76.65 29.55
N SER A 288 -22.58 77.98 29.54
CA SER A 288 -23.12 78.79 28.43
C SER A 288 -24.52 78.42 27.88
N SER A 289 -25.59 78.82 28.57
CA SER A 289 -26.91 78.98 27.95
C SER A 289 -26.92 80.14 26.94
N ASN A 290 -26.72 79.83 25.66
CA ASN A 290 -27.38 80.56 24.58
C ASN A 290 -28.76 79.93 24.37
N ASN A 291 -29.81 80.75 24.24
CA ASN A 291 -31.18 80.42 24.65
C ASN A 291 -31.84 79.12 24.12
N ASN A 292 -31.33 78.48 23.06
CA ASN A 292 -31.93 77.27 22.46
C ASN A 292 -31.03 76.02 22.52
N ARG A 293 -29.95 75.98 23.32
CA ARG A 293 -29.08 74.78 23.42
C ARG A 293 -28.58 74.50 24.84
N GLN A 294 -28.42 73.22 25.17
CA GLN A 294 -27.83 72.75 26.43
C GLN A 294 -26.67 71.79 26.17
N CYS A 295 -25.55 71.97 26.86
CA CYS A 295 -24.37 71.13 26.74
C CYS A 295 -24.24 70.17 27.92
N TYR A 296 -23.90 68.91 27.66
CA TYR A 296 -23.62 67.88 28.65
C TYR A 296 -22.28 67.19 28.37
N THR A 297 -21.33 67.28 29.31
CA THR A 297 -20.08 66.51 29.29
C THR A 297 -20.25 65.21 30.06
N THR A 298 -19.90 64.07 29.45
CA THR A 298 -20.06 62.73 30.06
C THR A 298 -19.27 62.59 31.36
N SER A 299 -19.67 61.65 32.22
CA SER A 299 -19.00 61.34 33.50
C SER A 299 -17.52 60.96 33.36
N LEU A 300 -17.12 60.47 32.19
CA LEU A 300 -15.74 60.16 31.83
C LEU A 300 -14.95 61.38 31.32
N ALA A 301 -15.58 62.55 31.20
CA ALA A 301 -15.03 63.82 30.72
C ALA A 301 -14.45 63.78 29.29
N ARG A 302 -14.86 62.82 28.46
CA ARG A 302 -14.25 62.60 27.12
C ARG A 302 -14.99 63.32 26.00
N ILE A 303 -16.31 63.38 26.09
CA ILE A 303 -17.20 63.89 25.06
C ILE A 303 -18.17 64.90 25.68
N THR A 304 -18.37 66.00 24.97
CA THR A 304 -19.41 66.98 25.28
C THR A 304 -20.50 66.91 24.21
N TYR A 305 -21.70 66.53 24.60
CA TYR A 305 -22.88 66.53 23.74
C TYR A 305 -23.60 67.88 23.81
N GLU A 306 -23.81 68.52 22.66
CA GLU A 306 -24.69 69.68 22.51
C GLU A 306 -26.07 69.20 22.09
N ILE A 307 -27.07 69.38 22.97
CA ILE A 307 -28.47 69.02 22.74
C ILE A 307 -29.23 70.29 22.32
N GLU A 308 -29.90 70.24 21.17
CA GLU A 308 -30.68 71.36 20.65
C GLU A 308 -32.11 71.39 21.20
N LEU A 309 -32.51 72.53 21.76
CA LEU A 309 -33.84 72.81 22.30
C LEU A 309 -34.58 73.78 21.37
N ASN A 310 -35.36 73.25 20.43
CA ASN A 310 -36.16 74.08 19.51
C ASN A 310 -37.40 74.68 20.20
N MET A 311 -37.27 75.94 20.63
CA MET A 311 -38.36 76.80 21.12
C MET A 311 -39.03 77.55 19.95
N ASP A 312 -39.60 76.81 19.00
CA ASP A 312 -40.23 77.42 17.81
C ASP A 312 -41.69 77.84 18.04
N GLN A 313 -41.99 79.08 17.65
CA GLN A 313 -43.31 79.70 17.76
C GLN A 313 -44.21 79.22 16.62
N ASN A 314 -45.20 78.37 16.91
CA ASN A 314 -46.12 77.86 15.90
C ASN A 314 -47.53 78.45 16.04
N SER A 315 -47.71 79.68 15.56
CA SER A 315 -48.93 80.47 15.67
C SER A 315 -49.97 80.21 14.55
N ASP A 316 -49.89 79.07 13.85
CA ASP A 316 -50.52 78.90 12.53
C ASP A 316 -51.21 77.52 12.32
N LEU A 317 -51.99 77.07 13.31
CA LEU A 317 -52.83 75.86 13.22
C LEU A 317 -54.34 76.10 13.37
N THR A 318 -54.79 77.36 13.40
CA THR A 318 -56.21 77.73 13.53
C THR A 318 -56.86 78.17 12.21
N GLN A 319 -56.60 77.46 11.10
CA GLN A 319 -57.33 77.72 9.85
C GLN A 319 -57.55 76.50 8.92
N LYS A 320 -58.29 75.48 9.40
CA LYS A 320 -59.03 74.52 8.55
C LYS A 320 -60.02 73.65 9.33
N LEU A 321 -61.18 74.20 9.69
CA LEU A 321 -62.38 73.44 10.09
C LEU A 321 -63.63 74.34 10.00
N SER A 322 -64.24 74.35 8.83
CA SER A 322 -65.51 75.03 8.51
C SER A 322 -66.07 74.39 7.24
N SER A 323 -67.40 74.20 7.15
CA SER A 323 -68.10 73.21 6.30
C SER A 323 -67.85 71.74 6.73
N THR A 324 -68.86 70.88 6.89
CA THR A 324 -70.34 71.12 6.82
C THR A 324 -71.09 70.07 7.66
N ASP A 325 -72.05 70.56 8.43
CA ASP A 325 -73.47 70.14 8.57
C ASP A 325 -73.90 68.68 8.86
N ASP A 326 -74.92 68.64 9.73
CA ASP A 326 -76.02 67.67 9.92
C ASP A 326 -75.85 66.27 10.56
N ASP A 327 -76.59 66.12 11.68
CA ASP A 327 -77.35 64.96 12.20
C ASP A 327 -76.69 63.56 12.37
N ASN A 328 -76.95 62.82 13.46
CA ASN A 328 -78.21 62.71 14.20
C ASN A 328 -78.02 62.25 15.68
N VAL A 329 -79.08 62.36 16.47
CA VAL A 329 -79.17 62.05 17.92
C VAL A 329 -79.32 60.54 18.19
N SER A 330 -78.64 60.04 19.23
CA SER A 330 -79.22 59.10 20.21
C SER A 330 -78.38 58.96 21.48
N THR A 331 -79.07 58.92 22.63
CA THR A 331 -78.49 58.87 23.98
C THR A 331 -78.32 57.44 24.48
N GLU A 332 -77.17 57.11 25.06
CA GLU A 332 -77.13 56.11 26.15
C GLU A 332 -75.95 56.35 27.12
N ARG A 333 -76.25 56.69 28.38
CA ARG A 333 -75.26 56.75 29.47
C ARG A 333 -75.17 55.36 30.11
N SER A 334 -73.99 54.74 30.11
CA SER A 334 -73.68 53.58 30.96
C SER A 334 -72.17 53.39 31.16
N SER A 335 -71.80 52.68 32.23
CA SER A 335 -70.47 52.73 32.85
C SER A 335 -69.52 51.61 32.41
N THR A 336 -68.49 51.94 31.62
CA THR A 336 -67.42 50.97 31.26
C THR A 336 -66.00 51.58 31.17
N TYR A 337 -65.72 52.67 31.89
CA TYR A 337 -64.40 53.31 31.93
C TYR A 337 -63.39 52.53 32.81
N ALA A 338 -62.83 51.45 32.28
CA ALA A 338 -61.76 50.69 32.95
C ALA A 338 -60.80 49.89 32.02
N GLN A 339 -61.21 49.43 30.83
CA GLN A 339 -60.54 48.27 30.19
C GLN A 339 -60.19 48.37 28.68
N SER A 340 -60.26 49.56 28.06
CA SER A 340 -60.10 49.69 26.59
C SER A 340 -58.93 50.57 26.09
N ARG A 341 -58.21 51.33 26.94
CA ARG A 341 -57.16 52.27 26.52
C ARG A 341 -55.75 51.67 26.27
N LEU A 342 -55.66 50.37 25.97
CA LEU A 342 -54.42 49.71 25.50
C LEU A 342 -54.40 49.46 23.98
N ALA A 343 -55.38 49.98 23.24
CA ALA A 343 -55.43 49.92 21.79
C ALA A 343 -55.70 51.30 21.18
N SER A 344 -55.23 51.51 19.95
CA SER A 344 -55.44 52.71 19.12
C SER A 344 -55.01 54.06 19.74
N VAL A 345 -53.70 54.25 19.90
CA VAL A 345 -53.09 55.50 19.42
C VAL A 345 -52.53 55.20 18.03
N SER A 346 -53.20 55.66 16.98
CA SER A 346 -52.70 55.58 15.61
C SER A 346 -51.62 56.64 15.41
N TYR A 347 -50.36 56.26 15.55
CA TYR A 347 -49.23 57.17 15.37
C TYR A 347 -49.01 57.49 13.88
N ASP A 348 -48.78 58.77 13.57
CA ASP A 348 -48.38 59.22 12.24
C ASP A 348 -46.97 58.68 11.89
N PRO A 349 -46.64 58.33 10.63
CA PRO A 349 -45.36 57.67 10.31
C PRO A 349 -44.09 58.52 10.51
N ASN A 350 -44.22 59.81 10.82
CA ASN A 350 -43.10 60.68 11.17
C ASN A 350 -42.79 60.53 12.66
N GLN A 351 -41.62 59.98 12.99
CA GLN A 351 -41.23 59.65 14.37
C GLN A 351 -41.30 60.88 15.30
N PRO A 352 -41.79 60.73 16.55
CA PRO A 352 -41.79 61.80 17.52
C PRO A 352 -40.37 62.04 18.03
N GLN A 353 -39.78 63.14 17.59
CA GLN A 353 -38.41 63.54 17.90
C GLN A 353 -38.26 63.90 19.38
N ALA A 354 -37.10 63.60 20.00
CA ALA A 354 -36.86 63.94 21.41
C ALA A 354 -37.06 65.44 21.70
N GLN A 355 -36.77 66.32 20.73
CA GLN A 355 -36.98 67.77 20.83
C GLN A 355 -38.41 68.13 21.22
N THR A 356 -39.43 67.47 20.65
CA THR A 356 -40.85 67.74 20.94
C THR A 356 -41.19 67.53 22.42
N PHE A 357 -40.48 66.63 23.11
CA PHE A 357 -40.65 66.35 24.55
C PHE A 357 -39.74 67.18 25.46
N LEU A 358 -38.80 67.96 24.89
CA LEU A 358 -37.83 68.77 25.62
C LEU A 358 -38.21 70.26 25.64
N THR A 359 -39.05 70.74 24.72
CA THR A 359 -39.42 72.18 24.61
C THR A 359 -40.92 72.49 24.68
N GLU A 360 -41.82 71.51 24.71
CA GLU A 360 -43.24 71.78 24.91
C GLU A 360 -43.55 72.40 26.30
N ASP A 361 -44.24 73.54 26.30
CA ASP A 361 -44.66 74.22 27.53
C ASP A 361 -45.84 73.48 28.21
N THR A 362 -45.47 72.65 29.19
CA THR A 362 -46.36 71.81 29.98
C THR A 362 -47.14 72.56 31.06
N THR A 363 -46.96 73.88 31.23
CA THR A 363 -47.73 74.69 32.19
C THR A 363 -49.25 74.54 31.99
N SER A 364 -49.73 74.68 30.75
CA SER A 364 -51.17 74.59 30.41
C SER A 364 -51.84 73.24 30.69
N LEU A 365 -51.05 72.17 30.91
CA LEU A 365 -51.57 70.85 31.28
C LEU A 365 -51.74 70.67 32.79
N LEU A 366 -51.05 71.44 33.63
CA LEU A 366 -50.88 71.13 35.05
C LEU A 366 -51.18 72.29 36.01
N ASP A 367 -51.02 73.55 35.58
CA ASP A 367 -51.56 74.71 36.29
C ASP A 367 -53.04 74.90 35.94
N THR A 368 -53.89 74.16 36.64
CA THR A 368 -55.31 74.49 36.74
C THR A 368 -55.49 75.68 37.69
N ASP A 369 -56.37 76.63 37.30
CA ASP A 369 -56.66 77.84 38.06
C ASP A 369 -57.06 77.54 39.51
N ALA A 370 -56.84 78.51 40.40
CA ALA A 370 -56.93 78.34 41.86
C ALA A 370 -58.38 78.24 42.39
N THR A 371 -59.11 77.20 41.97
CA THR A 371 -60.34 76.76 42.63
C THR A 371 -60.04 76.27 44.05
N PRO A 372 -61.05 76.24 44.96
CA PRO A 372 -60.89 75.68 46.31
C PRO A 372 -60.44 74.20 46.34
N PHE A 373 -60.60 73.47 45.23
CA PHE A 373 -60.32 72.04 45.13
C PHE A 373 -58.88 71.72 44.66
N ASN A 374 -58.22 72.65 43.96
CA ASN A 374 -56.90 72.42 43.34
C ASN A 374 -55.71 72.52 44.32
N GLN A 375 -55.91 72.94 45.57
CA GLN A 375 -54.80 73.20 46.50
C GLN A 375 -54.06 71.94 46.98
N CYS A 376 -54.65 70.74 46.88
CA CYS A 376 -54.05 69.50 47.39
C CYS A 376 -53.28 68.66 46.34
N PHE A 377 -53.29 69.05 45.06
CA PHE A 377 -53.01 68.12 43.95
C PHE A 377 -52.07 68.63 42.84
N ARG A 378 -51.20 69.61 43.14
CA ARG A 378 -50.24 70.15 42.17
C ARG A 378 -49.06 69.19 41.90
N ILE A 379 -48.95 68.71 40.67
CA ILE A 379 -47.68 68.20 40.11
C ILE A 379 -46.98 69.38 39.43
N SER A 380 -45.66 69.50 39.58
CA SER A 380 -44.89 70.57 38.92
C SER A 380 -44.86 70.37 37.40
N SER A 381 -45.17 71.42 36.64
CA SER A 381 -45.07 71.45 35.18
C SER A 381 -43.68 71.03 34.68
N HIS A 382 -42.62 71.48 35.34
CA HIS A 382 -41.22 71.17 34.98
C HIS A 382 -40.81 69.69 35.14
N ILE A 383 -41.65 68.80 35.67
CA ILE A 383 -41.27 67.40 35.91
C ILE A 383 -40.95 66.64 34.61
N VAL A 384 -41.70 66.88 33.52
CA VAL A 384 -41.49 66.18 32.24
C VAL A 384 -40.19 66.63 31.56
N PRO A 385 -39.93 67.93 31.29
CA PRO A 385 -38.67 68.37 30.68
C PRO A 385 -37.43 68.01 31.52
N SER A 386 -37.55 68.03 32.86
CA SER A 386 -36.46 67.63 33.75
C SER A 386 -36.10 66.15 33.56
N ILE A 387 -37.10 65.26 33.48
CA ILE A 387 -36.88 63.81 33.37
C ILE A 387 -36.46 63.43 31.95
N THR A 388 -37.03 64.02 30.90
CA THR A 388 -36.59 63.75 29.52
C THR A 388 -35.15 64.21 29.29
N PHE A 389 -34.73 65.36 29.83
CA PHE A 389 -33.32 65.79 29.79
C PHE A 389 -32.38 64.87 30.59
N ASN A 390 -32.76 64.49 31.82
CA ASN A 390 -31.95 63.59 32.65
C ASN A 390 -31.86 62.17 32.04
N LEU A 391 -32.88 61.71 31.32
CA LEU A 391 -32.84 60.49 30.52
C LEU A 391 -31.89 60.61 29.33
N CYS A 392 -31.96 61.68 28.51
CA CYS A 392 -30.98 61.95 27.43
C CYS A 392 -29.55 61.86 27.99
N ARG A 393 -29.31 62.55 29.11
CA ARG A 393 -28.03 62.55 29.83
C ARG A 393 -27.58 61.13 30.19
N ALA A 394 -28.45 60.36 30.85
CA ALA A 394 -28.11 59.04 31.38
C ALA A 394 -27.90 57.98 30.28
N PHE A 395 -28.64 58.04 29.17
CA PHE A 395 -28.42 57.16 28.00
C PHE A 395 -27.07 57.45 27.31
N LEU A 396 -26.75 58.72 27.11
CA LEU A 396 -25.48 59.14 26.49
C LEU A 396 -24.28 58.80 27.39
N ASP A 397 -24.42 58.95 28.70
CA ASP A 397 -23.39 58.54 29.67
C ASP A 397 -23.20 57.02 29.73
N HIS A 398 -24.30 56.25 29.73
CA HIS A 398 -24.24 54.78 29.61
C HIS A 398 -23.50 54.36 28.34
N TYR A 399 -23.87 54.92 27.17
CA TYR A 399 -23.21 54.59 25.90
C TYR A 399 -21.69 54.80 25.97
N ASP A 400 -21.23 55.90 26.56
CA ASP A 400 -19.82 56.29 26.60
C ASP A 400 -18.98 55.33 27.47
N GLN A 401 -19.57 54.82 28.57
CA GLN A 401 -18.97 53.77 29.41
C GLN A 401 -19.05 52.38 28.75
N TRP A 402 -20.19 52.05 28.17
CA TRP A 402 -20.50 50.73 27.62
C TRP A 402 -19.73 50.44 26.32
N ARG A 403 -19.49 51.44 25.46
CA ARG A 403 -18.66 51.30 24.23
C ARG A 403 -17.31 50.67 24.54
N ASP A 404 -16.60 51.25 25.50
CA ASP A 404 -15.25 50.84 25.91
C ASP A 404 -15.23 49.40 26.46
N GLU A 405 -16.31 48.97 27.09
CA GLU A 405 -16.48 47.61 27.60
C GLU A 405 -16.79 46.61 26.49
N THR A 406 -17.66 46.96 25.55
CA THR A 406 -17.99 46.12 24.38
C THR A 406 -16.81 45.94 23.43
N VAL A 407 -16.00 46.99 23.19
CA VAL A 407 -14.76 46.88 22.40
C VAL A 407 -13.75 45.96 23.10
N ARG A 408 -13.50 46.15 24.42
CA ARG A 408 -12.59 45.27 25.17
C ARG A 408 -13.07 43.81 25.22
N ARG A 409 -14.38 43.55 25.24
CA ARG A 409 -14.95 42.19 25.10
C ARG A 409 -14.71 41.62 23.70
N ALA A 410 -14.87 42.41 22.64
CA ALA A 410 -14.60 41.97 21.28
C ALA A 410 -13.11 41.65 21.06
N GLU A 411 -12.21 42.44 21.63
CA GLU A 411 -10.77 42.18 21.68
C GLU A 411 -10.46 40.91 22.47
N ALA A 412 -11.04 40.71 23.66
CA ALA A 412 -10.84 39.49 24.45
C ALA A 412 -11.29 38.21 23.72
N VAL A 413 -12.43 38.27 23.00
CA VAL A 413 -12.88 37.17 22.12
C VAL A 413 -11.93 36.96 20.94
N MET A 414 -11.42 38.03 20.33
CA MET A 414 -10.42 37.95 19.25
C MET A 414 -9.14 37.26 19.74
N TYR A 415 -8.57 37.71 20.86
CA TYR A 415 -7.36 37.11 21.45
C TYR A 415 -7.57 35.65 21.85
N SER A 416 -8.73 35.31 22.44
CA SER A 416 -9.06 33.91 22.75
C SER A 416 -9.14 33.04 21.48
N LYS A 417 -9.64 33.58 20.37
CA LYS A 417 -9.74 32.85 19.10
C LYS A 417 -8.39 32.72 18.40
N HIS A 418 -7.51 33.73 18.47
CA HIS A 418 -6.14 33.60 17.99
C HIS A 418 -5.35 32.57 18.83
N ASP A 419 -5.45 32.60 20.15
CA ASP A 419 -4.83 31.62 21.06
C ASP A 419 -5.34 30.17 20.83
N GLU A 420 -6.59 29.98 20.40
CA GLU A 420 -7.10 28.69 19.92
C GLU A 420 -6.47 28.27 18.57
N LEU A 421 -6.35 29.19 17.61
CA LEU A 421 -5.78 28.92 16.28
C LEU A 421 -4.26 28.67 16.32
N ASP A 422 -3.53 29.40 17.15
CA ASP A 422 -2.09 29.20 17.41
C ASP A 422 -1.84 27.78 17.91
N LYS A 423 -2.62 27.33 18.90
CA LYS A 423 -2.54 25.98 19.48
C LYS A 423 -2.94 24.89 18.51
N GLU A 424 -3.95 25.14 17.64
CA GLU A 424 -4.28 24.21 16.58
C GLU A 424 -3.14 24.11 15.55
N MET A 425 -2.58 25.23 15.12
CA MET A 425 -1.46 25.26 14.17
C MET A 425 -0.23 24.53 14.72
N ASP A 426 0.20 24.84 15.96
CA ASP A 426 1.31 24.15 16.63
C ASP A 426 1.05 22.63 16.76
N PHE A 427 -0.18 22.23 17.10
CA PHE A 427 -0.57 20.82 17.19
C PHE A 427 -0.48 20.11 15.83
N GLN A 428 -0.98 20.73 14.75
CA GLN A 428 -0.89 20.17 13.39
C GLN A 428 0.57 20.09 12.93
N MET A 429 1.39 21.10 13.20
CA MET A 429 2.84 21.07 12.90
C MET A 429 3.55 19.95 13.67
N HIS A 430 3.25 19.77 14.95
CA HIS A 430 3.81 18.70 15.79
C HIS A 430 3.42 17.30 15.29
N LEU A 431 2.18 17.10 14.80
CA LEU A 431 1.78 15.84 14.16
C LEU A 431 2.50 15.61 12.82
N HIS A 432 2.79 16.67 12.07
CA HIS A 432 3.35 16.59 10.72
C HIS A 432 4.87 16.36 10.67
N GLU A 433 5.67 17.05 11.49
CA GLU A 433 7.14 16.91 11.50
C GLU A 433 7.65 15.44 11.55
N PRO A 434 7.24 14.59 12.51
CA PRO A 434 7.74 13.23 12.59
C PRO A 434 7.24 12.32 11.46
N ARG A 435 6.29 12.75 10.61
CA ARG A 435 5.87 11.95 9.43
C ARG A 435 7.02 11.79 8.43
N ARG A 436 7.86 12.83 8.26
CA ARG A 436 8.98 12.81 7.31
C ARG A 436 9.96 11.67 7.65
N ILE A 437 10.40 11.65 8.91
CA ILE A 437 11.30 10.61 9.44
C ILE A 437 10.64 9.23 9.37
N ARG A 438 9.40 9.07 9.84
CA ARG A 438 8.69 7.77 9.81
C ARG A 438 8.53 7.20 8.39
N ILE A 439 8.31 8.03 7.38
CA ILE A 439 8.22 7.58 5.98
C ILE A 439 9.60 7.09 5.48
N GLU A 440 10.69 7.71 5.93
CA GLU A 440 12.05 7.23 5.65
C GLU A 440 12.36 5.91 6.38
N THR A 441 12.15 5.85 7.70
CA THR A 441 12.52 4.70 8.54
C THR A 441 11.61 3.50 8.33
N ASP A 442 10.30 3.70 8.32
CA ASP A 442 9.29 2.64 8.47
C ASP A 442 8.79 2.11 7.11
N ILE A 443 9.10 2.82 6.02
CA ILE A 443 8.65 2.49 4.65
C ILE A 443 9.83 2.43 3.68
N HIS A 444 10.56 3.53 3.48
CA HIS A 444 11.66 3.58 2.52
C HIS A 444 12.77 2.59 2.87
N ASN A 445 13.33 2.70 4.08
CA ASN A 445 14.49 1.91 4.48
C ASN A 445 14.16 0.42 4.66
N VAL A 446 12.92 0.10 5.07
CA VAL A 446 12.40 -1.27 5.05
C VAL A 446 12.37 -1.82 3.62
N ARG A 447 11.77 -1.10 2.67
CA ARG A 447 11.66 -1.59 1.29
C ARG A 447 13.01 -1.63 0.56
N ALA A 448 13.91 -0.69 0.82
CA ALA A 448 15.28 -0.72 0.30
C ALA A 448 16.02 -1.98 0.80
N ALA A 449 15.90 -2.32 2.09
CA ALA A 449 16.47 -3.54 2.65
C ALA A 449 15.87 -4.81 2.04
N GLU A 450 14.54 -4.86 1.78
CA GLU A 450 13.92 -5.97 1.05
C GLU A 450 14.52 -6.15 -0.35
N LEU A 451 14.60 -5.06 -1.13
CA LEU A 451 15.14 -5.08 -2.50
C LEU A 451 16.59 -5.56 -2.54
N VAL A 452 17.42 -5.15 -1.58
CA VAL A 452 18.80 -5.65 -1.43
C VAL A 452 18.83 -7.14 -1.07
N MET A 453 18.03 -7.58 -0.08
CA MET A 453 17.93 -9.00 0.28
C MET A 453 17.44 -9.87 -0.89
N HIS A 454 16.57 -9.34 -1.74
CA HIS A 454 16.06 -10.03 -2.91
C HIS A 454 17.13 -10.16 -4.01
N ASP A 455 17.87 -9.09 -4.33
CA ASP A 455 18.95 -9.17 -5.32
C ASP A 455 20.08 -10.09 -4.82
N GLU A 456 20.49 -9.96 -3.55
CA GLU A 456 21.43 -10.89 -2.93
C GLU A 456 20.97 -12.35 -3.01
N ARG A 457 19.69 -12.63 -2.73
CA ARG A 457 19.12 -13.99 -2.80
C ARG A 457 19.21 -14.55 -4.22
N VAL A 458 19.04 -13.71 -5.24
CA VAL A 458 19.17 -14.09 -6.65
C VAL A 458 20.64 -14.30 -7.02
N GLU A 459 21.53 -13.36 -6.71
CA GLU A 459 22.97 -13.47 -7.02
C GLU A 459 23.64 -14.64 -6.28
N ARG A 460 23.24 -14.92 -5.03
CA ARG A 460 23.67 -16.11 -4.27
C ARG A 460 23.24 -17.41 -4.93
N HIS A 461 22.04 -17.47 -5.53
CA HIS A 461 21.61 -18.63 -6.32
C HIS A 461 22.39 -18.76 -7.63
N ILE A 462 22.59 -17.67 -8.37
CA ILE A 462 23.37 -17.65 -9.63
C ILE A 462 24.81 -18.10 -9.39
N ARG A 463 25.43 -17.63 -8.30
CA ARG A 463 26.78 -18.03 -7.89
C ARG A 463 26.88 -19.52 -7.58
N GLY A 464 25.93 -20.07 -6.80
CA GLY A 464 25.89 -21.52 -6.54
C GLY A 464 25.70 -22.37 -7.79
N VAL A 465 25.01 -21.86 -8.81
CA VAL A 465 24.96 -22.50 -10.14
C VAL A 465 26.34 -22.45 -10.82
N GLN A 466 27.02 -21.29 -10.82
CA GLN A 466 28.35 -21.13 -11.40
C GLN A 466 29.39 -22.03 -10.72
N GLU A 467 29.45 -22.03 -9.39
CA GLU A 467 30.32 -22.90 -8.56
C GLU A 467 30.10 -24.39 -8.90
N THR A 468 28.85 -24.81 -9.11
CA THR A 468 28.54 -26.19 -9.51
C THR A 468 29.02 -26.51 -10.94
N LEU A 469 28.86 -25.57 -11.89
CA LEU A 469 29.37 -25.73 -13.25
C LEU A 469 30.90 -25.82 -13.26
N GLU A 470 31.58 -24.95 -12.52
CA GLU A 470 33.04 -24.97 -12.35
C GLU A 470 33.54 -26.26 -11.71
N GLN A 471 32.84 -26.80 -10.70
CA GLN A 471 33.15 -28.12 -10.14
C GLN A 471 32.96 -29.25 -11.16
N THR A 472 31.93 -29.21 -12.02
CA THR A 472 31.78 -30.23 -13.07
C THR A 472 32.88 -30.17 -14.15
N ASP A 473 33.41 -28.98 -14.45
CA ASP A 473 34.54 -28.82 -15.37
C ASP A 473 35.89 -29.17 -14.71
N ALA A 474 36.03 -28.96 -13.40
CA ALA A 474 37.16 -29.49 -12.63
C ALA A 474 37.13 -31.04 -12.57
N ASP A 475 35.96 -31.64 -12.39
CA ASP A 475 35.77 -33.10 -12.46
C ASP A 475 36.07 -33.66 -13.86
N TYR A 476 35.70 -32.93 -14.92
CA TYR A 476 36.05 -33.29 -16.29
C TYR A 476 37.57 -33.24 -16.52
N ARG A 477 38.25 -32.18 -16.05
CA ARG A 477 39.71 -32.03 -16.11
C ARG A 477 40.45 -33.10 -15.30
N ARG A 478 39.90 -33.55 -14.16
CA ARG A 478 40.41 -34.70 -13.41
C ARG A 478 40.36 -36.00 -14.23
N MET A 479 39.23 -36.30 -14.86
CA MET A 479 39.08 -37.48 -15.74
C MET A 479 40.06 -37.47 -16.93
N LEU A 480 40.32 -36.29 -17.52
CA LEU A 480 41.30 -36.14 -18.59
C LEU A 480 42.72 -36.55 -18.15
N ASN A 481 43.10 -36.23 -16.91
CA ASN A 481 44.39 -36.62 -16.33
C ASN A 481 44.44 -38.13 -16.03
N GLU A 482 43.39 -38.69 -15.43
CA GLU A 482 43.26 -40.14 -15.18
C GLU A 482 43.42 -40.95 -16.49
N PHE A 483 42.90 -40.45 -17.61
CA PHE A 483 43.09 -41.07 -18.92
C PHE A 483 44.49 -40.86 -19.50
N ALA A 484 45.15 -39.73 -19.26
CA ALA A 484 46.54 -39.54 -19.68
C ALA A 484 47.48 -40.54 -18.99
N GLU A 485 47.33 -40.71 -17.66
CA GLU A 485 48.05 -41.72 -16.87
C GLU A 485 47.70 -43.15 -17.31
N SER A 486 46.43 -43.41 -17.61
CA SER A 486 45.98 -44.70 -18.13
C SER A 486 46.56 -45.03 -19.51
N ILE A 487 46.71 -44.05 -20.43
CA ILE A 487 47.40 -44.27 -21.72
C ILE A 487 48.85 -44.68 -21.50
N VAL A 488 49.58 -43.98 -20.61
CA VAL A 488 50.99 -44.31 -20.31
C VAL A 488 51.09 -45.71 -19.72
N THR A 489 50.24 -46.04 -18.74
CA THR A 489 50.19 -47.36 -18.11
C THR A 489 49.87 -48.47 -19.14
N TYR A 490 48.91 -48.25 -20.02
CA TYR A 490 48.57 -49.18 -21.11
C TYR A 490 49.72 -49.34 -22.10
N LYS A 491 50.39 -48.25 -22.49
CA LYS A 491 51.56 -48.27 -23.38
C LYS A 491 52.68 -49.12 -22.78
N ASP A 492 52.98 -48.93 -21.50
CA ASP A 492 54.04 -49.65 -20.80
C ASP A 492 53.65 -51.13 -20.55
N GLU A 493 52.38 -51.43 -20.26
CA GLU A 493 51.86 -52.80 -20.24
C GLU A 493 52.03 -53.51 -21.60
N ILE A 494 51.81 -52.80 -22.71
CA ILE A 494 51.94 -53.34 -24.07
C ILE A 494 53.42 -53.59 -24.43
N PHE A 495 54.32 -52.62 -24.24
CA PHE A 495 55.75 -52.83 -24.48
C PHE A 495 56.37 -53.84 -23.52
N GLY A 496 55.87 -53.97 -22.29
CA GLY A 496 56.25 -55.05 -21.37
C GLY A 496 56.00 -56.46 -21.90
N LEU A 497 55.16 -56.63 -22.94
CA LEU A 497 54.96 -57.93 -23.60
C LEU A 497 56.07 -58.25 -24.63
N GLU A 498 56.86 -57.28 -25.10
CA GLU A 498 57.86 -57.43 -26.18
C GLU A 498 58.85 -58.56 -25.85
N GLN A 499 59.33 -58.63 -24.61
CA GLN A 499 60.22 -59.70 -24.13
C GLN A 499 59.56 -61.09 -24.11
N VAL A 500 58.23 -61.18 -23.99
CA VAL A 500 57.49 -62.46 -24.04
C VAL A 500 57.22 -62.90 -25.49
N PHE A 501 57.12 -61.94 -26.42
CA PHE A 501 57.01 -62.19 -27.86
C PHE A 501 58.33 -62.65 -28.48
N VAL A 502 59.46 -61.99 -28.20
CA VAL A 502 60.78 -62.36 -28.75
C VAL A 502 61.20 -63.78 -28.34
N ASN A 503 60.81 -64.23 -27.14
CA ASN A 503 61.12 -65.57 -26.63
C ASN A 503 60.06 -66.64 -26.99
N ALA A 504 59.16 -66.39 -27.95
CA ALA A 504 58.14 -67.35 -28.37
C ALA A 504 58.65 -68.26 -29.49
N THR A 505 58.85 -69.55 -29.17
CA THR A 505 59.42 -70.55 -30.10
C THR A 505 58.40 -71.28 -30.97
N THR A 506 57.10 -70.97 -30.87
CA THR A 506 56.06 -71.54 -31.76
C THR A 506 55.01 -70.52 -32.20
N SER A 507 54.49 -70.68 -33.42
CA SER A 507 53.45 -69.80 -34.01
C SER A 507 52.15 -69.81 -33.20
N GLY A 508 51.75 -70.95 -32.65
CA GLY A 508 50.59 -71.05 -31.75
C GLY A 508 50.75 -70.23 -30.45
N ARG A 509 51.97 -70.09 -29.94
CA ARG A 509 52.27 -69.21 -28.80
C ARG A 509 52.20 -67.74 -29.21
N LEU A 510 52.62 -67.40 -30.42
CA LEU A 510 52.48 -66.04 -30.95
C LEU A 510 51.02 -65.62 -31.20
N LEU A 511 50.18 -66.54 -31.70
CA LEU A 511 48.74 -66.28 -31.88
C LEU A 511 48.02 -66.05 -30.53
N SER A 512 48.35 -66.81 -29.49
CA SER A 512 47.76 -66.57 -28.14
C SER A 512 48.28 -65.27 -27.49
N LEU A 513 49.50 -64.84 -27.83
CA LEU A 513 50.01 -63.52 -27.43
C LEU A 513 49.32 -62.37 -28.19
N GLN A 514 48.96 -62.57 -29.47
CA GLN A 514 48.17 -61.60 -30.24
C GLN A 514 46.72 -61.48 -29.72
N ASP A 515 46.08 -62.59 -29.37
CA ASP A 515 44.79 -62.61 -28.65
C ASP A 515 44.88 -61.88 -27.30
N ARG A 516 45.97 -62.11 -26.54
CA ARG A 516 46.23 -61.39 -25.29
C ARG A 516 46.43 -59.88 -25.50
N LEU A 517 47.02 -59.46 -26.62
CA LEU A 517 47.18 -58.05 -27.00
C LEU A 517 45.82 -57.39 -27.27
N SER A 518 44.96 -58.04 -28.06
CA SER A 518 43.58 -57.58 -28.30
C SER A 518 42.79 -57.46 -27.00
N LYS A 519 42.86 -58.48 -26.13
CA LYS A 519 42.22 -58.46 -24.81
C LYS A 519 42.73 -57.34 -23.90
N LYS A 520 44.01 -56.95 -24.01
CA LYS A 520 44.56 -55.79 -23.30
C LYS A 520 44.02 -54.46 -23.85
N ARG A 521 43.95 -54.28 -25.17
CA ARG A 521 43.27 -53.13 -25.79
C ARG A 521 41.82 -53.02 -25.33
N ASP A 522 41.09 -54.13 -25.36
CA ASP A 522 39.67 -54.15 -25.04
C ASP A 522 39.41 -53.87 -23.55
N SER A 523 40.28 -54.40 -22.66
CA SER A 523 40.28 -54.06 -21.24
C SER A 523 40.56 -52.58 -20.97
N PHE A 524 41.51 -51.97 -21.70
CA PHE A 524 41.76 -50.52 -21.62
C PHE A 524 40.54 -49.70 -22.09
N MET A 525 39.97 -50.04 -23.26
CA MET A 525 38.81 -49.33 -23.78
C MET A 525 37.58 -49.46 -22.88
N GLU A 526 37.40 -50.60 -22.19
CA GLU A 526 36.28 -50.76 -21.26
C GLU A 526 36.49 -49.97 -19.95
N LYS A 527 37.73 -49.75 -19.49
CA LYS A 527 38.02 -48.77 -18.42
C LYS A 527 37.63 -47.35 -18.86
N VAL A 528 38.05 -46.93 -20.06
CA VAL A 528 37.73 -45.60 -20.62
C VAL A 528 36.22 -45.41 -20.73
N ARG A 529 35.48 -46.35 -21.33
CA ARG A 529 34.01 -46.29 -21.43
C ARG A 529 33.31 -46.31 -20.09
N THR A 530 33.84 -47.03 -19.10
CA THR A 530 33.23 -47.10 -17.76
C THR A 530 33.41 -45.79 -17.00
N SER A 531 34.58 -45.16 -17.07
CA SER A 531 34.78 -43.82 -16.50
C SER A 531 33.97 -42.75 -17.25
N LEU A 532 33.95 -42.77 -18.59
CA LEU A 532 33.11 -41.87 -19.41
C LEU A 532 31.61 -42.00 -19.06
N ARG A 533 31.06 -43.21 -19.01
CA ARG A 533 29.66 -43.44 -18.60
C ARG A 533 29.42 -43.01 -17.15
N GLY A 534 30.37 -43.26 -16.25
CA GLY A 534 30.31 -42.85 -14.85
C GLY A 534 30.29 -41.33 -14.66
N PHE A 535 31.14 -40.59 -15.39
CA PHE A 535 31.11 -39.13 -15.41
C PHE A 535 29.85 -38.61 -16.09
N ARG A 536 29.49 -39.13 -17.28
CA ARG A 536 28.31 -38.70 -18.05
C ARG A 536 27.05 -38.74 -17.19
N LYS A 537 26.86 -39.81 -16.41
CA LYS A 537 25.76 -39.90 -15.44
C LYS A 537 25.82 -38.79 -14.40
N ARG A 538 26.94 -38.62 -13.67
CA ARG A 538 27.09 -37.57 -12.65
C ARG A 538 26.86 -36.16 -13.22
N PHE A 539 27.30 -35.94 -14.46
CA PHE A 539 27.13 -34.70 -15.18
C PHE A 539 25.67 -34.43 -15.54
N ASP A 540 24.95 -35.43 -16.05
CA ASP A 540 23.52 -35.32 -16.35
C ASP A 540 22.67 -35.15 -15.09
N ASP A 541 22.97 -35.91 -14.02
CA ASP A 541 22.37 -35.75 -12.70
C ASP A 541 22.56 -34.30 -12.19
N ALA A 542 23.75 -33.71 -12.39
CA ALA A 542 24.07 -32.33 -12.00
C ALA A 542 23.38 -31.27 -12.88
N MET A 543 23.41 -31.40 -14.22
CA MET A 543 22.71 -30.45 -15.11
C MET A 543 21.20 -30.50 -14.87
N GLN A 544 20.62 -31.69 -14.68
CA GLN A 544 19.21 -31.85 -14.34
C GLN A 544 18.89 -31.22 -12.98
N TYR A 545 19.74 -31.41 -11.97
CA TYR A 545 19.61 -30.75 -10.66
C TYR A 545 19.60 -29.22 -10.79
N LEU A 546 20.57 -28.63 -11.51
CA LEU A 546 20.66 -27.18 -11.70
C LEU A 546 19.44 -26.61 -12.44
N ARG A 547 18.95 -27.29 -13.48
CA ARG A 547 17.71 -26.93 -14.19
C ARG A 547 16.51 -26.98 -13.25
N GLN A 548 16.37 -28.03 -12.43
CA GLN A 548 15.29 -28.13 -11.44
C GLN A 548 15.41 -27.06 -10.35
N ALA A 549 16.62 -26.75 -9.88
CA ALA A 549 16.86 -25.76 -8.84
C ALA A 549 16.45 -24.36 -9.31
N ASN A 550 16.86 -23.95 -10.52
CA ASN A 550 16.47 -22.68 -11.14
C ASN A 550 14.93 -22.58 -11.32
N VAL A 551 14.28 -23.64 -11.82
CA VAL A 551 12.81 -23.68 -11.95
C VAL A 551 12.09 -23.60 -10.60
N LYS A 552 12.59 -24.27 -9.55
CA LYS A 552 12.04 -24.19 -8.18
C LYS A 552 12.26 -22.80 -7.58
N PHE A 553 13.44 -22.21 -7.79
CA PHE A 553 13.80 -20.89 -7.28
C PHE A 553 12.97 -19.78 -7.94
N ARG A 554 12.78 -19.80 -9.26
CA ARG A 554 11.88 -18.88 -9.98
C ARG A 554 10.42 -18.97 -9.49
N LYS A 555 9.96 -20.14 -9.05
CA LYS A 555 8.64 -20.35 -8.43
C LYS A 555 8.56 -19.91 -6.96
N SER A 556 9.68 -19.48 -6.35
CA SER A 556 9.74 -19.05 -4.95
C SER A 556 9.60 -17.53 -4.75
N PHE A 557 9.42 -16.78 -5.84
CA PHE A 557 9.00 -15.37 -5.81
C PHE A 557 7.47 -15.32 -5.72
N LYS A 558 6.93 -14.53 -4.79
CA LYS A 558 5.49 -14.45 -4.51
C LYS A 558 5.07 -12.98 -4.55
N MET A 559 4.06 -12.65 -5.36
CA MET A 559 3.67 -11.27 -5.59
C MET A 559 2.92 -10.69 -4.40
N PHE A 560 2.93 -9.36 -4.23
CA PHE A 560 2.11 -8.65 -3.25
C PHE A 560 0.62 -9.04 -3.32
N SER A 561 0.06 -9.21 -4.53
CA SER A 561 -1.32 -9.68 -4.76
C SER A 561 -1.65 -11.02 -4.11
N ASP A 562 -0.64 -11.86 -3.91
CA ASP A 562 -0.79 -13.23 -3.43
C ASP A 562 -0.51 -13.33 -1.92
N GLY A 563 -0.18 -12.21 -1.26
CA GLY A 563 0.40 -12.16 0.08
C GLY A 563 1.88 -12.58 0.09
N GLY A 564 2.66 -12.05 -0.84
CA GLY A 564 4.13 -12.06 -0.82
C GLY A 564 4.69 -10.64 -0.79
N ASN A 565 5.99 -10.48 -1.04
CA ASN A 565 6.69 -9.19 -0.94
C ASN A 565 7.48 -8.80 -2.21
N PHE A 566 7.20 -9.44 -3.34
CA PHE A 566 7.79 -9.09 -4.64
C PHE A 566 6.81 -8.27 -5.48
N SER A 567 7.33 -7.25 -6.15
CA SER A 567 6.63 -6.51 -7.19
C SER A 567 6.73 -7.21 -8.56
N ARG A 568 5.88 -6.82 -9.51
CA ARG A 568 5.82 -7.44 -10.84
C ARG A 568 7.09 -7.21 -11.67
N ASP A 569 7.62 -5.99 -11.65
CA ASP A 569 8.73 -5.60 -12.52
C ASP A 569 10.08 -6.08 -11.97
N GLU A 570 10.20 -6.19 -10.64
CA GLU A 570 11.29 -6.85 -9.92
C GLU A 570 11.38 -8.34 -10.29
N ILE A 571 10.27 -9.08 -10.27
CA ILE A 571 10.20 -10.47 -10.74
C ILE A 571 10.63 -10.56 -12.22
N GLU A 572 10.23 -9.60 -13.05
CA GLU A 572 10.59 -9.54 -14.47
C GLU A 572 12.10 -9.27 -14.69
N ILE A 573 12.76 -8.51 -13.81
CA ILE A 573 14.22 -8.32 -13.78
C ILE A 573 14.91 -9.63 -13.37
N TYR A 574 14.50 -10.24 -12.27
CA TYR A 574 15.10 -11.49 -11.78
C TYR A 574 14.85 -12.67 -12.73
N ARG A 575 13.69 -12.73 -13.39
CA ARG A 575 13.41 -13.68 -14.47
C ARG A 575 14.45 -13.60 -15.58
N LYS A 576 14.81 -12.39 -16.02
CA LYS A 576 15.84 -12.17 -17.04
C LYS A 576 17.24 -12.57 -16.57
N LYS A 577 17.58 -12.36 -15.28
CA LYS A 577 18.83 -12.89 -14.70
C LYS A 577 18.84 -14.43 -14.74
N LEU A 578 17.79 -15.08 -14.26
CA LEU A 578 17.67 -16.54 -14.19
C LEU A 578 17.59 -17.24 -15.57
N GLU A 579 17.04 -16.59 -16.59
CA GLU A 579 17.01 -17.09 -17.97
C GLU A 579 18.39 -17.02 -18.64
N LYS A 580 19.20 -15.98 -18.36
CA LYS A 580 20.63 -15.97 -18.73
C LYS A 580 21.41 -17.10 -18.04
N THR A 581 21.10 -17.38 -16.78
CA THR A 581 21.70 -18.48 -16.01
C THR A 581 21.30 -19.87 -16.56
N ALA A 582 20.06 -20.03 -17.04
CA ALA A 582 19.65 -21.24 -17.75
C ALA A 582 20.44 -21.45 -19.05
N ALA A 583 20.58 -20.40 -19.87
CA ALA A 583 21.38 -20.43 -21.09
C ALA A 583 22.88 -20.70 -20.84
N LEU A 584 23.41 -20.34 -19.66
CA LEU A 584 24.78 -20.69 -19.25
C LEU A 584 24.91 -22.20 -18.97
N ILE A 585 23.91 -22.82 -18.34
CA ILE A 585 23.85 -24.29 -18.15
C ILE A 585 23.78 -24.98 -19.52
N ASP A 586 22.88 -24.54 -20.42
CA ASP A 586 22.76 -25.09 -21.79
C ASP A 586 24.09 -25.05 -22.55
N LYS A 587 24.81 -23.92 -22.47
CA LYS A 587 26.11 -23.72 -23.10
C LYS A 587 27.20 -24.62 -22.49
N SER A 588 27.22 -24.76 -21.17
CA SER A 588 28.18 -25.62 -20.46
C SER A 588 27.97 -27.10 -20.79
N GLU A 589 26.71 -27.55 -20.73
CA GLU A 589 26.30 -28.91 -21.07
C GLU A 589 26.70 -29.29 -22.50
N THR A 590 26.39 -28.41 -23.47
CA THR A 590 26.74 -28.60 -24.88
C THR A 590 28.26 -28.63 -25.12
N ALA A 591 29.03 -27.81 -24.40
CA ALA A 591 30.48 -27.74 -24.56
C ALA A 591 31.17 -29.01 -24.04
N ILE A 592 30.85 -29.44 -22.82
CA ILE A 592 31.47 -30.63 -22.20
C ILE A 592 31.08 -31.89 -22.97
N LEU A 593 29.81 -32.04 -23.39
CA LEU A 593 29.35 -33.14 -24.27
C LEU A 593 30.21 -33.28 -25.52
N LYS A 594 30.43 -32.18 -26.24
CA LYS A 594 31.16 -32.16 -27.51
C LYS A 594 32.63 -32.55 -27.34
N GLU A 595 33.26 -32.19 -26.21
CA GLU A 595 34.62 -32.62 -25.92
C GLU A 595 34.68 -34.07 -25.40
N MET A 596 33.65 -34.58 -24.71
CA MET A 596 33.56 -36.01 -24.35
C MET A 596 33.47 -36.94 -25.58
N GLU A 597 32.67 -36.59 -26.59
CA GLU A 597 32.57 -37.39 -27.83
C GLU A 597 33.92 -37.47 -28.58
N LYS A 598 34.62 -36.34 -28.67
CA LYS A 598 35.99 -36.27 -29.20
C LYS A 598 36.97 -37.09 -28.36
N LEU A 599 36.80 -37.08 -27.03
CA LEU A 599 37.70 -37.77 -26.10
C LEU A 599 37.62 -39.29 -26.27
N GLU A 600 36.44 -39.92 -26.35
CA GLU A 600 36.36 -41.38 -26.59
C GLU A 600 37.03 -41.74 -27.91
N LYS A 601 36.75 -40.97 -28.97
CA LYS A 601 37.36 -41.19 -30.29
C LYS A 601 38.88 -41.08 -30.23
N LYS A 602 39.43 -40.03 -29.61
CA LYS A 602 40.88 -39.83 -29.45
C LYS A 602 41.50 -40.99 -28.67
N GLN A 603 40.89 -41.42 -27.57
CA GLN A 603 41.38 -42.53 -26.74
C GLN A 603 41.42 -43.85 -27.55
N LEU A 604 40.39 -44.12 -28.35
CA LEU A 604 40.35 -45.29 -29.23
C LEU A 604 41.42 -45.24 -30.34
N GLU A 605 41.60 -44.08 -30.97
CA GLU A 605 42.64 -43.86 -31.99
C GLU A 605 44.06 -44.03 -31.40
N GLU A 606 44.31 -43.48 -30.21
CA GLU A 606 45.62 -43.53 -29.53
C GLU A 606 45.94 -44.95 -29.03
N ALA A 607 44.99 -45.65 -28.41
CA ALA A 607 45.16 -47.04 -27.98
C ALA A 607 45.34 -48.02 -29.17
N THR A 608 44.64 -47.77 -30.27
CA THR A 608 44.79 -48.55 -31.51
C THR A 608 46.12 -48.25 -32.21
N LYS A 609 46.58 -46.99 -32.21
CA LYS A 609 47.90 -46.60 -32.72
C LYS A 609 49.04 -47.30 -31.98
N ILE A 610 48.99 -47.33 -30.64
CA ILE A 610 49.96 -48.05 -29.79
C ILE A 610 49.96 -49.56 -30.13
N MET A 611 48.76 -50.17 -30.20
CA MET A 611 48.63 -51.59 -30.56
C MET A 611 49.19 -51.89 -31.96
N ASN A 612 48.89 -51.06 -32.96
CA ASN A 612 49.36 -51.25 -34.33
C ASN A 612 50.87 -51.09 -34.45
N GLN A 613 51.48 -50.10 -33.78
CA GLN A 613 52.94 -49.93 -33.73
C GLN A 613 53.65 -51.13 -33.11
N PHE A 614 53.05 -51.76 -32.10
CA PHE A 614 53.55 -53.00 -31.51
C PHE A 614 53.38 -54.20 -32.47
N GLN A 615 52.19 -54.35 -33.07
CA GLN A 615 51.92 -55.43 -34.03
C GLN A 615 52.82 -55.36 -35.28
N GLU A 616 53.11 -54.17 -35.79
CA GLU A 616 53.93 -53.97 -36.99
C GLU A 616 55.38 -54.45 -36.80
N ARG A 617 56.01 -54.12 -35.67
CA ARG A 617 57.34 -54.67 -35.30
C ARG A 617 57.34 -56.19 -35.29
N PHE A 618 56.34 -56.77 -34.62
CA PHE A 618 56.25 -58.20 -34.38
C PHE A 618 55.81 -59.01 -35.63
N LYS A 619 55.08 -58.42 -36.57
CA LYS A 619 54.62 -59.06 -37.83
C LYS A 619 55.75 -59.71 -38.63
N ASN A 620 56.95 -59.14 -38.56
CA ASN A 620 58.15 -59.71 -39.19
C ASN A 620 58.54 -61.03 -38.49
N HIS A 621 58.71 -61.02 -37.16
CA HIS A 621 59.00 -62.23 -36.37
C HIS A 621 57.92 -63.33 -36.51
N MET A 622 56.64 -62.98 -36.67
CA MET A 622 55.60 -63.97 -37.00
C MET A 622 55.90 -64.67 -38.33
N THR A 623 56.31 -63.90 -39.34
CA THR A 623 56.63 -64.39 -40.68
C THR A 623 57.88 -65.27 -40.65
N ASP A 624 58.93 -64.81 -39.96
CA ASP A 624 60.19 -65.52 -39.76
C ASP A 624 59.98 -66.87 -39.04
N LEU A 625 59.19 -66.88 -37.96
CA LEU A 625 58.96 -68.11 -37.18
C LEU A 625 58.11 -69.12 -37.95
N VAL A 626 57.06 -68.69 -38.67
CA VAL A 626 56.25 -69.57 -39.53
C VAL A 626 57.10 -70.16 -40.67
N PHE A 627 58.05 -69.38 -41.22
CA PHE A 627 59.02 -69.87 -42.20
C PHE A 627 59.99 -70.90 -41.59
N ILE A 628 60.49 -70.67 -40.37
CA ILE A 628 61.35 -71.61 -39.64
C ILE A 628 60.61 -72.91 -39.30
N GLU A 629 59.37 -72.84 -38.78
CA GLU A 629 58.53 -74.03 -38.53
C GLU A 629 58.28 -74.84 -39.82
N THR A 630 57.95 -74.15 -40.92
CA THR A 630 57.73 -74.79 -42.23
C THR A 630 59.01 -75.47 -42.75
N SER A 631 60.16 -74.78 -42.64
CA SER A 631 61.46 -75.32 -43.06
C SER A 631 61.87 -76.53 -42.23
N ASN A 632 61.70 -76.47 -40.90
CA ASN A 632 61.97 -77.58 -39.99
C ASN A 632 61.06 -78.78 -40.24
N ARG A 633 59.79 -78.56 -40.63
CA ARG A 633 58.88 -79.63 -41.07
C ARG A 633 59.43 -80.33 -42.33
N TRP A 634 59.81 -79.58 -43.37
CA TRP A 634 60.38 -80.15 -44.59
C TRP A 634 61.69 -80.91 -44.36
N ILE A 635 62.58 -80.37 -43.50
CA ILE A 635 63.82 -81.05 -43.10
C ILE A 635 63.50 -82.37 -42.37
N SER A 636 62.53 -82.37 -41.46
CA SER A 636 62.11 -83.56 -40.70
C SER A 636 61.50 -84.63 -41.62
N GLU A 637 60.59 -84.24 -42.51
CA GLU A 637 59.99 -85.14 -43.52
C GLU A 637 61.05 -85.75 -44.44
N THR A 638 62.09 -84.99 -44.80
CA THR A 638 63.21 -85.45 -45.63
C THR A 638 64.15 -86.38 -44.86
N GLN A 639 64.49 -86.06 -43.60
CA GLN A 639 65.31 -86.92 -42.75
C GLN A 639 64.65 -88.28 -42.49
N VAL A 640 63.32 -88.34 -42.31
CA VAL A 640 62.59 -89.60 -42.14
C VAL A 640 62.74 -90.47 -43.39
N LYS A 641 62.55 -89.90 -44.60
CA LYS A 641 62.72 -90.61 -45.88
C LYS A 641 64.14 -91.16 -46.08
N ILE A 642 65.17 -90.37 -45.75
CA ILE A 642 66.57 -90.81 -45.82
C ILE A 642 66.83 -91.97 -44.83
N LYS A 643 66.31 -91.88 -43.60
CA LYS A 643 66.48 -92.92 -42.57
C LYS A 643 65.81 -94.24 -42.97
N SER A 644 64.64 -94.22 -43.61
CA SER A 644 64.00 -95.44 -44.13
C SER A 644 64.81 -96.10 -45.25
N GLU A 645 65.39 -95.34 -46.17
CA GLU A 645 66.18 -95.90 -47.28
C GLU A 645 67.50 -96.52 -46.78
N VAL A 646 68.19 -95.83 -45.86
CA VAL A 646 69.42 -96.35 -45.23
C VAL A 646 69.14 -97.61 -44.40
N ALA A 647 67.97 -97.74 -43.78
CA ALA A 647 67.58 -98.96 -43.08
C ALA A 647 67.42 -100.16 -44.05
N GLY A 648 66.72 -99.96 -45.18
CA GLY A 648 66.56 -100.99 -46.21
C GLY A 648 67.89 -101.47 -46.80
N SER A 649 68.78 -100.53 -47.15
CA SER A 649 70.10 -100.87 -47.69
C SER A 649 70.97 -101.68 -46.72
N ASN A 650 70.92 -101.37 -45.43
CA ASN A 650 71.67 -102.10 -44.39
C ASN A 650 71.08 -103.50 -44.12
N GLN A 651 69.75 -103.65 -44.14
CA GLN A 651 69.09 -104.95 -43.96
C GLN A 651 69.55 -105.98 -45.01
N GLN A 652 69.55 -105.58 -46.28
CA GLN A 652 70.06 -106.43 -47.37
C GLN A 652 71.56 -106.76 -47.22
N SER A 653 72.39 -105.83 -46.73
CA SER A 653 73.83 -106.08 -46.52
C SER A 653 74.07 -107.19 -45.49
N ASN A 654 73.31 -107.19 -44.40
CA ASN A 654 73.42 -108.21 -43.36
C ASN A 654 72.83 -109.56 -43.79
N GLY A 655 71.82 -109.57 -44.67
CA GLY A 655 71.34 -110.79 -45.34
C GLY A 655 72.46 -111.45 -46.15
N PHE A 656 73.11 -110.68 -47.02
CA PHE A 656 74.22 -111.17 -47.85
C PHE A 656 75.40 -111.70 -47.01
N LYS A 657 75.81 -110.96 -45.97
CA LYS A 657 76.89 -111.38 -45.05
C LYS A 657 76.59 -112.73 -44.35
N LYS A 658 75.34 -112.98 -43.95
CA LYS A 658 74.94 -114.24 -43.32
C LYS A 658 75.09 -115.43 -44.26
N LEU A 659 74.70 -115.30 -45.53
CA LEU A 659 74.88 -116.35 -46.53
C LEU A 659 76.37 -116.69 -46.73
N VAL A 660 77.22 -115.68 -46.90
CA VAL A 660 78.68 -115.85 -47.07
C VAL A 660 79.34 -116.52 -45.85
N LEU A 661 78.91 -116.17 -44.63
CA LEU A 661 79.35 -116.86 -43.40
C LEU A 661 78.90 -118.32 -43.36
N SER A 662 77.64 -118.60 -43.72
CA SER A 662 77.10 -119.97 -43.74
C SER A 662 77.86 -120.87 -44.71
N TYR A 663 78.16 -120.37 -45.91
CA TYR A 663 78.94 -121.09 -46.92
C TYR A 663 80.39 -121.34 -46.48
N ARG A 664 81.03 -120.36 -45.83
CA ARG A 664 82.38 -120.55 -45.24
C ARG A 664 82.37 -121.68 -44.19
N ASN A 665 81.35 -121.73 -43.35
CA ASN A 665 81.23 -122.74 -42.31
C ASN A 665 80.98 -124.16 -42.89
N GLN A 666 80.14 -124.29 -43.93
CA GLN A 666 79.93 -125.59 -44.59
C GLN A 666 81.17 -126.07 -45.38
N ILE A 667 81.96 -125.16 -45.98
CA ILE A 667 83.25 -125.54 -46.58
C ILE A 667 84.21 -126.09 -45.52
N ASP A 668 84.30 -125.44 -44.35
CA ASP A 668 85.15 -125.93 -43.26
C ASP A 668 84.61 -127.21 -42.57
N SER A 669 83.32 -127.53 -42.73
CA SER A 669 82.78 -128.86 -42.42
C SER A 669 83.38 -129.94 -43.33
N ILE A 670 83.36 -129.74 -44.65
CA ILE A 670 83.85 -130.73 -45.63
C ILE A 670 85.36 -130.95 -45.53
N PHE A 671 86.16 -129.90 -45.40
CA PHE A 671 87.63 -130.03 -45.43
C PHE A 671 88.24 -130.46 -44.08
N ASN A 672 87.59 -130.18 -42.96
CA ASN A 672 88.10 -130.47 -41.62
C ASN A 672 87.03 -131.17 -40.76
N PRO A 673 86.62 -132.41 -41.10
CA PRO A 673 85.55 -133.13 -40.42
C PRO A 673 85.92 -133.42 -38.95
N ASN A 674 85.04 -132.99 -38.05
CA ASN A 674 85.10 -133.18 -36.60
C ASN A 674 83.70 -133.61 -36.12
N LEU A 675 83.60 -134.31 -35.00
CA LEU A 675 82.34 -134.74 -34.36
C LEU A 675 81.39 -133.55 -34.06
N ASP A 676 81.93 -132.35 -33.83
CA ASP A 676 81.14 -131.12 -33.59
C ASP A 676 80.73 -130.36 -34.87
N LYS A 677 80.96 -130.91 -36.07
CA LYS A 677 80.57 -130.29 -37.34
C LYS A 677 79.55 -131.16 -38.07
N GLU A 678 78.37 -130.62 -38.36
CA GLU A 678 77.38 -131.32 -39.19
C GLU A 678 77.98 -131.66 -40.57
N PRO A 679 77.95 -132.93 -41.01
CA PRO A 679 78.61 -133.38 -42.23
C PRO A 679 77.87 -132.85 -43.47
N SER A 680 78.28 -131.67 -43.93
CA SER A 680 77.66 -131.00 -45.08
C SER A 680 77.98 -131.78 -46.36
N THR A 681 76.97 -132.13 -47.15
CA THR A 681 77.18 -132.77 -48.45
C THR A 681 77.63 -131.74 -49.48
N LEU A 682 78.33 -132.23 -50.52
CA LEU A 682 78.79 -131.40 -51.64
C LEU A 682 77.62 -130.76 -52.42
N GLY A 683 76.39 -131.29 -52.28
CA GLY A 683 75.17 -130.71 -52.83
C GLY A 683 74.73 -129.45 -52.09
N GLU A 684 74.66 -129.50 -50.76
CA GLU A 684 74.20 -128.37 -49.92
C GLU A 684 75.14 -127.16 -50.04
N VAL A 685 76.46 -127.40 -50.06
CA VAL A 685 77.47 -126.35 -50.32
C VAL A 685 77.26 -125.70 -51.69
N ARG A 686 76.86 -126.47 -52.71
CA ARG A 686 76.58 -125.95 -54.05
C ARG A 686 75.30 -125.10 -54.09
N GLU A 687 74.26 -125.49 -53.38
CA GLU A 687 73.04 -124.68 -53.25
C GLU A 687 73.31 -123.37 -52.50
N LEU A 688 74.06 -123.41 -51.39
CA LEU A 688 74.38 -122.20 -50.63
C LEU A 688 75.30 -121.25 -51.43
N PHE A 689 76.20 -121.77 -52.26
CA PHE A 689 76.94 -120.97 -53.25
C PHE A 689 76.00 -120.31 -54.26
N GLN A 690 75.01 -121.06 -54.78
CA GLN A 690 74.04 -120.53 -55.74
C GLN A 690 73.13 -119.47 -55.12
N GLN A 691 72.77 -119.60 -53.84
CA GLN A 691 72.09 -118.55 -53.06
C GLN A 691 72.96 -117.31 -52.85
N ILE A 692 74.27 -117.46 -52.63
CA ILE A 692 75.21 -116.32 -52.55
C ILE A 692 75.27 -115.59 -53.89
N ILE A 693 75.46 -116.30 -55.01
CA ILE A 693 75.52 -115.63 -56.32
C ILE A 693 74.19 -114.91 -56.59
N LEU A 694 73.04 -115.58 -56.37
CA LEU A 694 71.72 -114.94 -56.51
C LEU A 694 71.62 -113.66 -55.65
N SER A 695 71.90 -113.74 -54.34
CA SER A 695 71.81 -112.59 -53.42
C SER A 695 72.82 -111.48 -53.73
N SER A 696 73.97 -111.81 -54.35
CA SER A 696 74.93 -110.82 -54.85
C SER A 696 74.35 -109.99 -56.00
N TYR A 697 73.63 -110.62 -56.93
CA TYR A 697 72.94 -109.93 -58.03
C TYR A 697 71.73 -109.13 -57.53
N GLU A 698 70.95 -109.67 -56.59
CA GLU A 698 69.83 -108.95 -55.95
C GLU A 698 70.30 -107.65 -55.30
N ARG A 699 71.42 -107.70 -54.55
CA ARG A 699 72.00 -106.50 -53.92
C ARG A 699 72.66 -105.57 -54.94
N ALA A 700 73.30 -106.09 -55.98
CA ALA A 700 73.89 -105.27 -57.03
C ALA A 700 72.83 -104.52 -57.86
N LEU A 701 71.65 -105.11 -58.07
CA LEU A 701 70.50 -104.46 -58.70
C LEU A 701 69.90 -103.35 -57.81
N TYR A 702 69.66 -103.62 -56.53
CA TYR A 702 69.18 -102.59 -55.58
C TYR A 702 70.15 -101.41 -55.45
N LEU A 703 71.47 -101.65 -55.48
CA LEU A 703 72.50 -100.61 -55.46
C LEU A 703 72.86 -100.04 -56.86
N LYS A 704 72.21 -100.51 -57.94
CA LYS A 704 72.52 -100.15 -59.34
C LYS A 704 74.01 -100.24 -59.72
N CYS A 705 74.69 -101.29 -59.25
CA CYS A 705 76.12 -101.54 -59.43
C CYS A 705 76.46 -102.54 -60.55
N LEU A 706 75.49 -102.90 -61.42
CA LEU A 706 75.73 -103.74 -62.60
C LEU A 706 75.84 -102.83 -63.83
N ASN A 707 77.02 -102.79 -64.45
CA ASN A 707 77.25 -101.99 -65.66
C ASN A 707 76.56 -102.56 -66.91
N ASN A 708 76.08 -103.81 -66.88
CA ASN A 708 75.37 -104.41 -68.00
C ASN A 708 74.53 -105.64 -67.58
N ALA A 709 73.28 -105.74 -68.03
CA ALA A 709 72.37 -106.82 -67.63
C ALA A 709 72.80 -108.20 -68.19
N LEU A 710 73.53 -108.21 -69.31
CA LEU A 710 74.10 -109.42 -69.94
C LEU A 710 75.17 -110.14 -69.09
N MET A 711 75.64 -109.53 -67.99
CA MET A 711 76.55 -110.19 -67.04
C MET A 711 75.87 -111.21 -66.12
N VAL A 712 74.53 -111.16 -65.99
CA VAL A 712 73.76 -112.10 -65.16
C VAL A 712 73.81 -113.50 -65.80
N PRO A 713 74.30 -114.56 -65.11
CA PRO A 713 74.28 -115.92 -65.66
C PRO A 713 72.85 -116.35 -66.00
N ALA A 714 72.65 -116.93 -67.19
CA ALA A 714 71.33 -117.30 -67.71
C ALA A 714 70.53 -118.24 -66.75
N SER A 715 71.23 -119.04 -65.94
CA SER A 715 70.65 -119.90 -64.89
C SER A 715 70.05 -119.15 -63.69
N LEU A 716 70.28 -117.84 -63.56
CA LEU A 716 69.78 -116.98 -62.48
C LEU A 716 68.79 -115.91 -62.96
N VAL A 717 68.77 -115.60 -64.27
CA VAL A 717 67.87 -114.60 -64.87
C VAL A 717 66.40 -114.90 -64.52
N THR A 718 65.97 -116.16 -64.64
CA THR A 718 64.59 -116.58 -64.30
C THR A 718 64.27 -116.38 -62.82
N THR A 719 65.22 -116.63 -61.93
CA THR A 719 65.03 -116.51 -60.47
C THR A 719 64.95 -115.03 -60.04
N LEU A 720 65.77 -114.17 -60.63
CA LEU A 720 65.75 -112.71 -60.41
C LEU A 720 64.50 -112.06 -61.02
N ARG A 721 64.08 -112.52 -62.21
CA ARG A 721 62.81 -112.15 -62.85
C ARG A 721 61.61 -112.51 -61.97
N ASN A 722 61.56 -113.73 -61.42
CA ASN A 722 60.48 -114.16 -60.52
C ASN A 722 60.44 -113.41 -59.18
N LYS A 723 61.52 -112.70 -58.81
CA LYS A 723 61.56 -111.76 -57.67
C LYS A 723 61.25 -110.31 -58.05
N GLY A 724 60.98 -110.01 -59.33
CA GLY A 724 60.65 -108.67 -59.81
C GLY A 724 61.84 -107.70 -59.85
N LEU A 725 63.08 -108.21 -59.94
CA LEU A 725 64.31 -107.40 -59.85
C LEU A 725 64.99 -107.13 -61.19
N LEU A 726 64.46 -107.67 -62.30
CA LEU A 726 64.92 -107.41 -63.68
C LEU A 726 63.72 -107.13 -64.58
N SER A 727 63.82 -106.11 -65.43
CA SER A 727 62.80 -105.73 -66.44
C SER A 727 63.26 -106.09 -67.85
N GLU A 728 62.34 -106.17 -68.82
CA GLU A 728 62.68 -106.60 -70.20
C GLU A 728 63.46 -105.54 -71.01
N GLU A 729 63.40 -104.26 -70.61
CA GLU A 729 63.99 -103.14 -71.36
C GLU A 729 65.54 -103.10 -71.31
N GLU A 730 66.19 -103.76 -70.33
CA GLU A 730 67.64 -103.64 -70.11
C GLU A 730 68.50 -104.63 -70.92
N LEU A 731 67.91 -105.57 -71.67
CA LEU A 731 68.66 -106.70 -72.28
C LEU A 731 68.96 -106.59 -73.79
N VAL A 732 68.54 -105.51 -74.47
CA VAL A 732 68.49 -105.44 -75.95
C VAL A 732 69.48 -104.44 -76.58
N ASN A 733 69.93 -103.42 -75.86
CA ASN A 733 70.54 -102.23 -76.48
C ASN A 733 72.00 -102.37 -76.96
N ASP A 734 72.76 -103.36 -76.49
CA ASP A 734 74.23 -103.39 -76.65
C ASP A 734 74.76 -104.16 -77.89
N LEU A 735 73.87 -104.54 -78.81
CA LEU A 735 74.26 -105.34 -80.00
C LEU A 735 74.76 -104.52 -81.21
N LEU A 736 75.01 -103.21 -81.06
CA LEU A 736 75.54 -102.35 -82.13
C LEU A 736 76.71 -101.46 -81.66
N ASN A 737 77.87 -101.71 -82.26
CA ASN A 737 79.16 -100.99 -82.21
C ASN A 737 79.09 -99.46 -81.91
N VAL A 738 79.85 -98.90 -80.97
CA VAL A 738 81.34 -98.74 -80.86
C VAL A 738 81.89 -97.50 -81.60
N SER A 739 82.73 -96.72 -80.89
CA SER A 739 83.52 -95.54 -81.33
C SER A 739 82.70 -94.30 -81.72
N ASN A 740 82.95 -93.07 -81.24
CA ASN A 740 84.20 -92.44 -80.78
C ASN A 740 84.01 -91.60 -79.48
N GLY A 741 85.08 -90.94 -79.01
CA GLY A 741 85.05 -89.99 -77.89
C GLY A 741 84.86 -88.51 -78.29
N ASP A 742 85.20 -87.65 -77.33
CA ASP A 742 85.50 -86.21 -77.42
C ASP A 742 84.37 -85.19 -77.69
N GLU A 743 83.81 -84.74 -76.56
CA GLU A 743 83.84 -83.33 -76.08
C GLU A 743 82.88 -82.23 -76.63
N ILE A 744 82.74 -81.19 -75.79
CA ILE A 744 82.24 -79.80 -76.04
C ILE A 744 80.71 -79.53 -76.07
N ASN A 745 80.27 -78.96 -74.94
CA ASN A 745 79.16 -78.01 -74.66
C ASN A 745 78.77 -76.97 -75.77
N PRO A 746 77.66 -76.19 -75.62
CA PRO A 746 76.42 -76.38 -74.84
C PRO A 746 75.09 -75.90 -75.51
N SER A 747 73.94 -76.36 -74.97
CA SER A 747 72.59 -75.71 -74.96
C SER A 747 71.65 -75.68 -76.20
N ARG A 748 70.34 -75.69 -75.88
CA ARG A 748 69.11 -75.31 -76.67
C ARG A 748 68.56 -76.25 -77.79
N ARG A 749 67.41 -76.92 -77.52
CA ARG A 749 66.02 -76.68 -78.08
C ARG A 749 65.08 -77.89 -77.88
N THR A 750 64.01 -77.80 -77.07
CA THR A 750 62.57 -77.49 -77.40
C THR A 750 61.80 -78.48 -78.29
N SER A 751 60.76 -79.14 -77.71
CA SER A 751 59.36 -79.32 -78.18
C SER A 751 59.09 -79.61 -79.68
N ARG A 752 58.28 -80.62 -80.09
CA ARG A 752 56.81 -80.75 -79.80
C ARG A 752 56.23 -82.10 -80.30
N MET A 753 55.07 -82.51 -79.73
CA MET A 753 53.95 -83.42 -80.15
C MET A 753 53.98 -84.17 -81.52
N SER A 754 53.27 -85.30 -81.78
CA SER A 754 51.89 -85.66 -81.38
C SER A 754 51.43 -87.14 -81.58
N ALA A 755 50.57 -87.63 -80.66
CA ALA A 755 49.38 -88.52 -80.79
C ALA A 755 49.24 -89.64 -81.87
N SER A 756 48.81 -90.85 -81.45
CA SER A 756 47.43 -91.40 -81.71
C SER A 756 47.26 -92.90 -81.31
N ALA A 757 46.10 -93.24 -80.69
CA ALA A 757 45.43 -94.55 -80.44
C ALA A 757 44.95 -94.63 -78.95
N VAL A 758 43.66 -94.55 -78.54
CA VAL A 758 42.35 -95.08 -79.03
C VAL A 758 42.25 -96.61 -78.88
N SER A 759 41.32 -97.25 -78.13
CA SER A 759 40.30 -96.86 -77.10
C SER A 759 39.90 -98.16 -76.31
N ASN A 760 38.82 -98.38 -75.52
CA ASN A 760 37.54 -97.70 -75.23
C ASN A 760 36.83 -98.31 -73.97
N ILE A 761 35.60 -97.83 -73.64
CA ILE A 761 34.50 -98.50 -72.87
C ILE A 761 34.56 -98.57 -71.31
N ASP A 762 34.04 -97.50 -70.70
CA ASP A 762 32.81 -97.41 -69.85
C ASP A 762 32.57 -98.08 -68.47
N GLU A 763 31.60 -97.45 -67.77
CA GLU A 763 30.77 -97.85 -66.60
C GLU A 763 31.32 -97.69 -65.16
N VAL A 764 30.59 -97.09 -64.17
CA VAL A 764 29.38 -96.23 -64.21
C VAL A 764 29.09 -95.50 -62.86
N LYS A 765 28.37 -94.35 -62.88
CA LYS A 765 27.70 -93.61 -61.75
C LYS A 765 28.65 -93.02 -60.65
N SER A 766 28.31 -92.01 -59.82
CA SER A 766 27.39 -90.84 -59.81
C SER A 766 27.76 -89.96 -58.56
N VAL A 767 27.22 -88.77 -58.19
CA VAL A 767 26.04 -87.96 -58.58
C VAL A 767 26.41 -86.44 -58.68
N LYS A 768 25.50 -85.70 -59.32
CA LYS A 768 25.27 -84.27 -59.59
C LYS A 768 24.85 -83.40 -58.36
N PHE A 769 24.59 -82.07 -58.36
CA PHE A 769 24.75 -80.90 -59.29
C PHE A 769 24.66 -79.62 -58.40
N ALA A 770 25.45 -78.55 -58.60
CA ALA A 770 25.34 -77.43 -59.58
C ALA A 770 24.45 -76.24 -59.13
N SER A 771 24.73 -75.04 -59.69
CA SER A 771 24.23 -73.72 -59.27
C SER A 771 23.69 -72.88 -60.44
N THR A 772 22.73 -71.98 -60.19
CA THR A 772 22.29 -70.95 -61.17
C THR A 772 21.64 -69.71 -60.55
N SER A 773 21.47 -68.68 -61.38
CA SER A 773 21.17 -67.27 -61.12
C SER A 773 19.70 -66.86 -60.87
N THR A 774 19.57 -65.60 -60.44
CA THR A 774 18.42 -64.66 -60.56
C THR A 774 17.92 -64.50 -62.03
N PRO A 775 16.76 -63.81 -62.33
CA PRO A 775 16.14 -62.68 -61.61
C PRO A 775 14.59 -62.63 -61.51
N GLY A 776 14.07 -61.55 -60.89
CA GLY A 776 12.71 -61.44 -60.34
C GLY A 776 11.59 -60.91 -61.24
N MET A 777 10.42 -60.67 -60.65
CA MET A 777 9.36 -59.71 -61.07
C MET A 777 8.35 -59.48 -59.92
N THR A 778 7.58 -58.39 -59.98
CA THR A 778 6.45 -57.98 -59.10
C THR A 778 5.12 -58.11 -59.88
N PRO A 779 3.88 -57.76 -59.41
CA PRO A 779 3.46 -57.01 -58.20
C PRO A 779 2.12 -57.45 -57.49
N SER A 780 1.69 -56.66 -56.48
CA SER A 780 0.29 -56.52 -55.98
C SER A 780 -0.32 -57.67 -55.13
N SER A 781 -1.32 -57.47 -54.24
CA SER A 781 -1.80 -56.27 -53.51
C SER A 781 -2.83 -56.61 -52.39
N HIS A 782 -2.96 -55.70 -51.41
CA HIS A 782 -4.11 -55.45 -50.49
C HIS A 782 -4.53 -56.40 -49.33
N ASN A 783 -5.00 -55.71 -48.26
CA ASN A 783 -6.01 -56.09 -47.23
C ASN A 783 -5.65 -57.05 -46.07
N LYS A 784 -6.22 -56.92 -44.84
CA LYS A 784 -6.72 -55.74 -44.07
C LYS A 784 -7.13 -56.16 -42.62
N VAL A 785 -7.06 -55.22 -41.66
CA VAL A 785 -7.76 -55.18 -40.33
C VAL A 785 -7.36 -56.19 -39.24
N GLY A 786 -7.31 -55.72 -37.98
CA GLY A 786 -7.55 -56.52 -36.76
C GLY A 786 -6.40 -56.57 -35.73
N SER A 787 -6.60 -56.45 -34.42
CA SER A 787 -7.13 -55.34 -33.59
C SER A 787 -7.32 -55.81 -32.12
N ALA A 788 -6.70 -55.11 -31.16
CA ALA A 788 -7.01 -55.09 -29.71
C ALA A 788 -6.77 -56.36 -28.82
N GLY A 789 -6.74 -56.14 -27.50
CA GLY A 789 -6.41 -57.12 -26.42
C GLY A 789 -4.95 -57.02 -25.95
N LEU A 790 -4.52 -56.29 -24.89
CA LEU A 790 -5.07 -55.84 -23.60
C LEU A 790 -5.08 -56.91 -22.47
N SER A 791 -4.67 -56.48 -21.26
CA SER A 791 -4.71 -57.16 -19.93
C SER A 791 -3.79 -58.39 -19.67
N SER A 792 -3.30 -58.70 -18.46
CA SER A 792 -3.05 -57.92 -17.21
C SER A 792 -2.43 -58.78 -16.07
N LEU A 793 -1.71 -58.17 -15.10
CA LEU A 793 -1.45 -58.70 -13.71
C LEU A 793 -0.55 -59.98 -13.60
N THR A 794 0.07 -60.42 -12.50
CA THR A 794 0.26 -59.91 -11.10
C THR A 794 1.48 -60.55 -10.40
N GLY A 795 2.03 -59.89 -9.36
CA GLY A 795 2.79 -60.50 -8.24
C GLY A 795 4.30 -60.72 -8.43
N GLY A 796 5.14 -60.77 -7.37
CA GLY A 796 4.90 -60.42 -5.95
C GLY A 796 5.83 -61.14 -4.94
N HIS A 797 6.45 -60.40 -4.01
CA HIS A 797 7.30 -60.88 -2.89
C HIS A 797 8.62 -61.62 -3.25
N ALA A 798 9.66 -61.71 -2.41
CA ALA A 798 10.17 -60.89 -1.29
C ALA A 798 11.60 -61.33 -0.91
N GLU A 799 12.34 -60.48 -0.16
CA GLU A 799 13.52 -60.82 0.69
C GLU A 799 14.80 -61.36 -0.05
N ASP A 800 16.05 -61.31 0.47
CA ASP A 800 16.60 -60.87 1.77
C ASP A 800 18.11 -60.43 1.68
N LEU A 801 18.69 -59.96 2.81
CA LEU A 801 20.12 -59.83 3.21
C LEU A 801 21.00 -58.78 2.48
N ASN A 802 21.52 -57.74 3.17
CA ASN A 802 22.73 -57.70 4.04
C ASN A 802 24.05 -58.10 3.33
N THR A 803 25.18 -57.39 3.43
CA THR A 803 25.87 -56.86 4.64
C THR A 803 26.88 -55.76 4.19
N ILE A 804 27.20 -54.66 4.90
CA ILE A 804 28.25 -54.49 5.95
C ILE A 804 28.22 -53.02 6.47
N SER A 805 28.47 -52.80 7.77
CA SER A 805 28.68 -51.48 8.43
C SER A 805 30.16 -51.04 8.37
N THR A 806 30.63 -49.82 8.68
CA THR A 806 30.51 -48.95 9.88
C THR A 806 31.34 -47.66 9.55
N ILE A 807 31.50 -46.54 10.27
CA ILE A 807 31.21 -46.03 11.63
C ILE A 807 30.94 -44.51 11.53
N ARG A 808 30.11 -43.93 12.43
CA ARG A 808 30.10 -42.48 12.75
C ARG A 808 29.38 -42.19 14.08
N THR A 809 30.10 -41.70 15.09
CA THR A 809 29.54 -40.83 16.16
C THR A 809 30.65 -40.13 16.97
N LEU A 810 30.24 -39.22 17.88
CA LEU A 810 31.01 -38.31 18.76
C LEU A 810 31.38 -36.96 18.08
N LEU A 811 31.08 -35.78 18.66
CA LEU A 811 30.56 -35.41 20.00
C LEU A 811 29.54 -34.25 19.95
N HIS A 812 28.70 -34.12 20.99
CA HIS A 812 27.85 -32.94 21.28
C HIS A 812 27.42 -32.91 22.76
N SER A 813 27.71 -31.82 23.48
CA SER A 813 27.09 -31.40 24.76
C SER A 813 27.58 -29.98 25.09
N LYS A 814 26.70 -28.96 25.18
CA LYS A 814 26.14 -28.36 26.43
C LYS A 814 27.18 -27.77 27.41
N GLY A 815 26.99 -26.58 27.99
CA GLY A 815 25.89 -25.60 27.82
C GLY A 815 25.87 -24.52 28.92
N ASP A 816 25.11 -23.45 28.68
CA ASP A 816 24.43 -22.51 29.60
C ASP A 816 25.21 -21.87 30.79
N HIS A 817 25.28 -20.52 30.86
CA HIS A 817 24.31 -19.72 31.65
C HIS A 817 24.42 -18.19 31.43
N HIS A 818 23.83 -17.38 32.32
CA HIS A 818 23.18 -16.07 32.07
C HIS A 818 23.88 -14.83 32.71
N ASP A 819 23.38 -13.65 32.31
CA ASP A 819 23.30 -12.34 33.02
C ASP A 819 24.52 -11.38 33.15
N SER A 820 24.37 -10.24 32.46
CA SER A 820 24.30 -8.85 32.98
C SER A 820 25.52 -7.97 33.31
N ASP A 821 25.30 -6.69 32.94
CA ASP A 821 25.76 -5.40 33.50
C ASP A 821 27.13 -4.74 33.21
N GLU A 822 26.97 -3.46 32.83
CA GLU A 822 27.78 -2.23 32.96
C GLU A 822 29.27 -2.09 32.50
N ILE A 823 29.45 -1.13 31.57
CA ILE A 823 30.36 0.04 31.60
C ILE A 823 31.84 -0.17 31.98
N VAL A 824 32.76 0.20 31.08
CA VAL A 824 33.84 1.21 31.26
C VAL A 824 34.72 1.30 29.98
N GLU A 825 34.91 2.51 29.46
CA GLU A 825 35.92 2.85 28.44
C GLU A 825 37.26 3.17 29.13
N PRO A 826 38.44 2.89 28.54
CA PRO A 826 39.11 3.98 27.79
C PRO A 826 40.13 3.54 26.70
N GLY A 827 40.67 4.52 25.95
CA GLY A 827 42.14 4.63 25.84
C GLY A 827 42.85 4.34 24.51
N VAL A 828 42.47 5.02 23.42
CA VAL A 828 43.37 5.39 22.29
C VAL A 828 44.28 6.54 22.83
N PRO A 829 45.59 6.73 22.47
CA PRO A 829 46.07 6.81 21.08
C PRO A 829 47.56 6.51 20.77
N ALA A 830 47.97 6.93 19.55
CA ALA A 830 49.33 7.21 19.03
C ALA A 830 50.05 6.07 18.25
N ALA A 831 50.73 6.33 17.13
CA ALA A 831 50.74 7.50 16.22
C ALA A 831 51.47 7.18 14.88
N LEU A 832 51.54 8.19 13.99
CA LEU A 832 52.46 8.39 12.86
C LEU A 832 52.10 7.80 11.46
N VAL A 833 52.40 8.46 10.32
CA VAL A 833 52.42 9.91 9.98
C VAL A 833 52.59 10.12 8.45
N LEU A 834 51.87 11.11 7.86
CA LEU A 834 52.09 11.73 6.51
C LEU A 834 52.10 10.78 5.28
N SER A 835 51.92 11.20 4.02
CA SER A 835 51.28 12.35 3.32
C SER A 835 50.90 11.84 1.89
N SER A 836 50.14 12.50 1.01
CA SER A 836 50.43 13.79 0.36
C SER A 836 49.32 14.24 -0.62
N TYR A 837 48.99 15.55 -0.62
CA TYR A 837 48.48 16.40 -1.73
C TYR A 837 47.20 15.96 -2.51
N GLN A 838 46.09 16.70 -2.39
CA GLN A 838 45.70 17.91 -3.18
C GLN A 838 45.34 17.62 -4.64
N CYS A 839 44.31 18.24 -5.23
CA CYS A 839 43.65 19.51 -4.88
C CYS A 839 42.18 19.36 -4.42
#